data_AF-A0ABD2R0I3-F1
#
_entry.id   AF-A0ABD2R0I3-F1
#
_cell.length_a   1.000
_cell.length_b   1.000
_cell.length_c   1.000
_cell.angle_alpha   90.00
_cell.angle_beta   90.00
_cell.angle_gamma   90.00
#
_symmetry.space_group_name_H-M   'P 1'
#
loop_
_entity.id
_entity.type
_entity.pdbx_description
1 polymer ?
#
loop_
_entity_poly.entity_id
_entity_poly.type
_entity_poly.pdbx_seq_one_letter_code
_entity_poly.pdbx_strand_id
1 'polypeptide(L)'
;MEAIEELEQLSDSMKQAASLLADEDVDENSSSSSKRPSSFLNVVAIGGTGAGKSAVLNSLIGHPALPTGEGGATRAPICIDLKRDSSLNSKSIILQIDSKSQPVSASALRHSLQDRLSKISSKSRDEIYLKLRTSTAPPLKLVDLPGVDKSNLDDSMTQYVEHNDAILLVVISAAQAPEVASCKAIRIAKEYDGECARTVGVISKIDQAASEPKVLAAVQALLSNQGPRGTADIPWVALIGQSVSIASAQSGSVGSENSLETAWRAESESLKSILTGAPQSKLGRLALVETLAHQIRSRMKVRLPNLLSGLQGKSQVVQDELVRLGEQMVHSAEGTKALALELCREFEDKFLLHITGSEGDGWKVVASFEGNFPNRIKQLPLDRHFDINNVKRIVLEADGYQPYLISPEKGLRSLIKIVLEQAKEPSRLCVDEVHRVLVDIVSSAANATPGLGRYPPFKREVVAIASDALDGFKTDAKKMVVALVDMERAFVPPQHFIRLVQRRMDRQRREDELKNRGSKKAHEAEQSILNRATSPQTGSQQGGGNLKSMKEKPSQQDKDASEGSALKTAGPEGEITAGFLLKRSAKTNGWSKRWFVLNEKTGKLGYTKKQEERHFRGVITLEECILEEVTDEEEAPAPTKSSKDKKANGPDVAKAPNLVFKITSRVPYKTVLKAHSAVVLKAESVADKTEWLNKLRIVISSKGGQVKGESALPIRQSLSDGSLETMTRRPADPEEELRWMAQEVRGYVEAVLNSLAANVPKAVVLCQVEKAKEDMLTKLYSSISAQSTAKIEELLQEDQNVKRRRERIQKQSSLLSKLTRQLSIHDNRAAAAASYANGEAESSPTASSPSSGDDWRSAFDAAANGPSSLSRYGSSGSSRRYNEPTENGDTNSRSSSASRRTPNRLPPGPPQSGYRS
;
A
#
# COMPACT_ATOMS: atom_id res chain seq x y z
N MET A 1 20.37 -28.69 44.46
CA MET A 1 19.48 -27.64 45.02
C MET A 1 19.54 -26.41 44.15
N GLU A 2 20.68 -25.73 44.08
CA GLU A 2 21.00 -24.61 43.18
C GLU A 2 20.45 -24.76 41.75
N ALA A 3 20.61 -25.95 41.15
CA ALA A 3 20.10 -26.29 39.82
C ALA A 3 18.56 -26.18 39.62
N ILE A 4 17.77 -26.03 40.70
CA ILE A 4 16.33 -25.72 40.68
C ILE A 4 16.08 -24.24 41.07
N GLU A 5 16.93 -23.65 41.92
CA GLU A 5 16.89 -22.22 42.24
C GLU A 5 17.16 -21.35 40.98
N GLU A 6 18.09 -21.77 40.11
CA GLU A 6 18.26 -21.17 38.76
C GLU A 6 17.01 -21.29 37.88
N LEU A 7 16.22 -22.36 38.06
CA LEU A 7 14.98 -22.58 37.31
C LEU A 7 13.81 -21.77 37.89
N GLU A 8 13.85 -21.34 39.16
CA GLU A 8 12.85 -20.42 39.74
C GLU A 8 12.87 -19.06 39.03
N GLN A 9 14.05 -18.46 38.83
CA GLN A 9 14.18 -17.18 38.13
C GLN A 9 13.74 -17.26 36.65
N LEU A 10 14.10 -18.33 35.95
CA LEU A 10 13.68 -18.53 34.56
C LEU A 10 12.17 -18.82 34.48
N SER A 11 11.63 -19.63 35.39
CA SER A 11 10.20 -19.94 35.51
C SER A 11 9.39 -18.65 35.71
N ASP A 12 9.79 -17.77 36.62
CA ASP A 12 9.09 -16.50 36.86
C ASP A 12 9.22 -15.51 35.68
N SER A 13 10.32 -15.55 34.94
CA SER A 13 10.47 -14.78 33.69
C SER A 13 9.59 -15.33 32.56
N MET A 14 9.48 -16.65 32.43
CA MET A 14 8.57 -17.32 31.47
C MET A 14 7.09 -17.12 31.83
N LYS A 15 6.76 -17.03 33.13
CA LYS A 15 5.42 -16.67 33.63
C LYS A 15 5.00 -15.27 33.19
N GLN A 16 5.84 -14.27 33.46
CA GLN A 16 5.58 -12.88 33.10
C GLN A 16 5.46 -12.73 31.57
N ALA A 17 6.30 -13.44 30.81
CA ALA A 17 6.19 -13.49 29.36
C ALA A 17 4.86 -14.10 28.88
N ALA A 18 4.44 -15.24 29.42
CA ALA A 18 3.20 -15.90 29.02
C ALA A 18 1.94 -15.08 29.32
N SER A 19 1.88 -14.44 30.50
CA SER A 19 0.76 -13.58 30.91
C SER A 19 0.69 -12.30 30.06
N LEU A 20 1.84 -11.65 29.79
CA LEU A 20 1.90 -10.49 28.90
C LEU A 20 1.50 -10.86 27.46
N LEU A 21 1.90 -12.04 26.96
CA LEU A 21 1.45 -12.53 25.66
C LEU A 21 -0.07 -12.74 25.58
N ALA A 22 -0.72 -13.11 26.69
CA ALA A 22 -2.17 -13.34 26.80
C ALA A 22 -3.03 -12.07 26.96
N ASP A 23 -2.42 -10.87 27.01
CA ASP A 23 -3.11 -9.58 27.28
C ASP A 23 -3.84 -9.55 28.64
N GLU A 24 -3.29 -10.25 29.63
CA GLU A 24 -3.73 -10.14 31.03
C GLU A 24 -3.21 -8.82 31.64
N ASP A 25 -4.05 -8.13 32.40
CA ASP A 25 -3.83 -6.72 32.76
C ASP A 25 -2.77 -6.54 33.87
N VAL A 26 -1.70 -5.82 33.53
CA VAL A 26 -0.47 -5.68 34.34
C VAL A 26 -0.65 -4.79 35.59
N ASP A 27 -1.69 -3.95 35.64
CA ASP A 27 -1.95 -3.02 36.75
C ASP A 27 -2.84 -3.65 37.88
N GLU A 28 -3.32 -4.90 37.75
CA GLU A 28 -3.94 -5.63 38.88
C GLU A 28 -2.89 -6.04 39.91
N ASN A 29 -3.14 -5.74 41.19
CA ASN A 29 -2.22 -6.07 42.29
C ASN A 29 -1.90 -7.59 42.33
N SER A 30 -0.66 -7.92 42.71
CA SER A 30 -0.12 -9.29 42.74
C SER A 30 -0.74 -10.24 43.80
N SER A 31 -1.94 -9.91 44.29
CA SER A 31 -2.77 -10.69 45.20
C SER A 31 -4.00 -11.32 44.54
N SER A 32 -4.45 -10.86 43.36
CA SER A 32 -5.70 -11.32 42.71
C SER A 32 -5.52 -12.26 41.52
N SER A 33 -4.37 -12.23 40.85
CA SER A 33 -4.09 -12.93 39.58
C SER A 33 -3.91 -14.46 39.67
N SER A 34 -4.36 -15.10 40.77
CA SER A 34 -4.13 -16.51 41.07
C SER A 34 -4.85 -17.51 40.16
N LYS A 35 -5.78 -17.07 39.30
CA LYS A 35 -6.70 -17.94 38.54
C LYS A 35 -6.10 -18.62 37.29
N ARG A 36 -4.86 -18.30 36.92
CA ARG A 36 -4.04 -19.12 36.00
C ARG A 36 -2.69 -19.41 36.63
N PRO A 37 -2.60 -20.41 37.53
CA PRO A 37 -1.31 -20.84 38.06
C PRO A 37 -0.48 -21.48 36.94
N SER A 38 0.50 -20.75 36.41
CA SER A 38 1.49 -21.32 35.51
C SER A 38 2.11 -22.58 36.11
N SER A 39 2.21 -23.61 35.29
CA SER A 39 2.65 -24.94 35.69
C SER A 39 4.16 -25.16 35.63
N PHE A 40 4.98 -24.18 35.24
CA PHE A 40 6.43 -24.28 35.31
C PHE A 40 6.88 -24.45 36.78
N LEU A 41 7.57 -25.55 37.09
CA LEU A 41 7.92 -26.06 38.44
C LEU A 41 6.78 -26.81 39.19
N ASN A 42 5.67 -27.14 38.54
CA ASN A 42 4.67 -28.05 39.12
C ASN A 42 5.11 -29.52 38.98
N VAL A 43 4.92 -30.30 40.04
CA VAL A 43 5.13 -31.76 40.07
C VAL A 43 3.89 -32.43 40.64
N VAL A 44 3.20 -33.22 39.82
CA VAL A 44 1.90 -33.83 40.15
C VAL A 44 2.07 -35.32 40.41
N ALA A 45 1.81 -35.77 41.64
CA ALA A 45 1.99 -37.16 42.03
C ALA A 45 0.78 -38.03 41.62
N ILE A 46 1.01 -38.99 40.73
CA ILE A 46 0.03 -39.95 40.23
C ILE A 46 0.48 -41.35 40.64
N GLY A 47 -0.43 -42.20 41.10
CA GLY A 47 -0.03 -43.48 41.71
C GLY A 47 -1.15 -44.11 42.52
N GLY A 48 -0.99 -45.40 42.82
CA GLY A 48 -1.99 -46.17 43.55
C GLY A 48 -2.23 -45.73 44.99
N THR A 49 -3.22 -46.36 45.61
CA THR A 49 -3.47 -46.39 47.05
C THR A 49 -2.36 -47.19 47.70
N GLY A 50 -1.77 -46.69 48.79
CA GLY A 50 -0.64 -47.36 49.46
C GLY A 50 0.70 -47.32 48.71
N ALA A 51 0.74 -46.88 47.44
CA ALA A 51 1.94 -46.78 46.59
C ALA A 51 2.92 -45.65 46.97
N GLY A 52 2.90 -45.16 48.21
CA GLY A 52 3.95 -44.28 48.74
C GLY A 52 3.95 -42.80 48.32
N LYS A 53 3.03 -42.32 47.46
CA LYS A 53 2.99 -40.91 46.96
C LYS A 53 3.35 -39.84 48.00
N SER A 54 2.55 -39.73 49.05
CA SER A 54 2.70 -38.72 50.11
C SER A 54 4.01 -38.88 50.92
N ALA A 55 4.60 -40.09 50.94
CA ALA A 55 5.91 -40.34 51.53
C ALA A 55 7.06 -39.88 50.62
N VAL A 56 6.95 -40.08 49.30
CA VAL A 56 7.87 -39.51 48.30
C VAL A 56 7.84 -37.99 48.32
N LEU A 57 6.63 -37.40 48.41
CA LEU A 57 6.48 -35.94 48.55
C LEU A 57 7.01 -35.43 49.90
N ASN A 58 6.78 -36.13 51.02
CA ASN A 58 7.43 -35.82 52.30
C ASN A 58 8.97 -35.92 52.22
N SER A 59 9.52 -36.84 51.42
CA SER A 59 10.95 -36.88 51.13
C SER A 59 11.40 -35.61 50.40
N LEU A 60 10.70 -35.18 49.33
CA LEU A 60 11.00 -33.91 48.64
C LEU A 60 10.90 -32.69 49.56
N ILE A 61 9.85 -32.59 50.38
CA ILE A 61 9.66 -31.52 51.39
C ILE A 61 10.74 -31.56 52.47
N GLY A 62 11.26 -32.75 52.81
CA GLY A 62 12.21 -32.97 53.89
C GLY A 62 11.57 -33.00 55.29
N HIS A 63 10.25 -32.97 55.39
CA HIS A 63 9.50 -33.05 56.64
C HIS A 63 8.28 -33.95 56.47
N PRO A 64 7.81 -34.66 57.53
CA PRO A 64 6.60 -35.49 57.48
C PRO A 64 5.35 -34.62 57.61
N ALA A 65 5.14 -33.72 56.65
CA ALA A 65 4.06 -32.74 56.64
C ALA A 65 2.74 -33.32 56.11
N LEU A 66 2.79 -34.14 55.06
CA LEU A 66 1.65 -34.88 54.54
C LEU A 66 1.35 -36.11 55.40
N PRO A 67 0.07 -36.48 55.59
CA PRO A 67 -0.28 -37.72 56.26
C PRO A 67 0.05 -38.94 55.39
N THR A 68 0.40 -40.05 56.03
CA THR A 68 0.77 -41.32 55.40
C THR A 68 0.01 -42.47 56.06
N GLY A 69 -0.38 -43.47 55.26
CA GLY A 69 -1.15 -44.62 55.75
C GLY A 69 -1.61 -45.52 54.60
N GLU A 70 -1.71 -46.83 54.85
CA GLU A 70 -1.85 -47.84 53.79
C GLU A 70 -3.21 -47.81 53.09
N GLY A 71 -4.29 -47.54 53.82
CA GLY A 71 -5.65 -47.42 53.25
C GLY A 71 -5.87 -46.23 52.31
N GLY A 72 -4.89 -45.32 52.20
CA GLY A 72 -4.96 -44.06 51.45
C GLY A 72 -5.31 -42.87 52.36
N ALA A 73 -4.28 -42.08 52.72
CA ALA A 73 -4.45 -40.89 53.56
C ALA A 73 -4.99 -39.67 52.78
N THR A 74 -4.47 -39.43 51.58
CA THR A 74 -4.88 -38.32 50.70
C THR A 74 -6.24 -38.61 50.05
N ARG A 75 -7.28 -37.89 50.49
CA ARG A 75 -8.67 -38.02 50.03
C ARG A 75 -9.16 -36.89 49.12
N ALA A 76 -8.44 -35.77 49.09
CA ALA A 76 -8.67 -34.63 48.20
C ALA A 76 -7.30 -34.10 47.71
N PRO A 77 -7.23 -33.35 46.59
CA PRO A 77 -5.99 -32.79 46.07
C PRO A 77 -5.29 -31.84 47.06
N ILE A 78 -3.98 -32.00 47.25
CA ILE A 78 -3.17 -31.13 48.13
C ILE A 78 -2.09 -30.44 47.29
N CYS A 79 -2.27 -29.14 47.05
CA CYS A 79 -1.31 -28.25 46.42
C CYS A 79 -0.38 -27.63 47.48
N ILE A 80 0.94 -27.75 47.28
CA ILE A 80 1.95 -27.18 48.17
C ILE A 80 2.93 -26.33 47.37
N ASP A 81 2.86 -25.01 47.54
CA ASP A 81 3.85 -24.03 47.08
C ASP A 81 5.06 -24.05 48.04
N LEU A 82 6.15 -24.73 47.65
CA LEU A 82 7.38 -24.79 48.44
C LEU A 82 8.30 -23.65 48.05
N LYS A 83 8.77 -22.90 49.04
CA LYS A 83 9.87 -21.95 48.89
C LYS A 83 11.03 -22.34 49.80
N ARG A 84 12.23 -22.18 49.24
CA ARG A 84 13.48 -22.44 49.93
C ARG A 84 13.91 -21.20 50.71
N ASP A 85 14.38 -21.39 51.93
CA ASP A 85 14.81 -20.32 52.81
C ASP A 85 16.01 -20.80 53.65
N SER A 86 17.21 -20.38 53.25
CA SER A 86 18.48 -20.78 53.89
C SER A 86 18.69 -20.19 55.28
N SER A 87 17.85 -19.24 55.72
CA SER A 87 17.90 -18.69 57.08
C SER A 87 17.21 -19.56 58.14
N LEU A 88 16.43 -20.57 57.71
CA LEU A 88 15.66 -21.43 58.61
C LEU A 88 16.46 -22.64 59.11
N ASN A 89 16.29 -22.99 60.38
CA ASN A 89 16.81 -24.25 60.93
C ASN A 89 16.21 -25.46 60.18
N SER A 90 16.99 -26.55 60.02
CA SER A 90 16.57 -27.77 59.31
C SER A 90 15.32 -28.45 59.91
N LYS A 91 14.89 -28.06 61.11
CA LYS A 91 13.69 -28.57 61.80
C LYS A 91 12.47 -27.64 61.74
N SER A 92 12.59 -26.39 61.25
CA SER A 92 11.48 -25.44 61.23
C SER A 92 10.78 -25.34 59.86
N ILE A 93 9.45 -25.20 59.91
CA ILE A 93 8.59 -24.93 58.75
C ILE A 93 7.82 -23.65 59.05
N ILE A 94 7.76 -22.73 58.08
CA ILE A 94 6.84 -21.59 58.14
C ILE A 94 5.69 -21.84 57.19
N LEU A 95 4.47 -21.86 57.71
CA LEU A 95 3.23 -21.90 56.95
C LEU A 95 2.76 -20.46 56.70
N GLN A 96 2.43 -20.13 55.45
CA GLN A 96 1.87 -18.83 55.07
C GLN A 96 0.39 -18.95 54.69
N ILE A 97 -0.47 -18.22 55.39
CA ILE A 97 -1.93 -18.13 55.16
C ILE A 97 -2.29 -16.64 55.17
N ASP A 98 -3.04 -16.17 54.17
CA ASP A 98 -3.57 -14.78 54.09
C ASP A 98 -2.52 -13.70 54.43
N SER A 99 -1.35 -13.81 53.79
CA SER A 99 -0.15 -13.00 54.00
C SER A 99 0.49 -13.05 55.41
N LYS A 100 -0.09 -13.80 56.35
CA LYS A 100 0.49 -14.05 57.69
C LYS A 100 1.37 -15.29 57.65
N SER A 101 2.60 -15.15 58.14
CA SER A 101 3.54 -16.25 58.34
C SER A 101 3.42 -16.78 59.78
N GLN A 102 3.37 -18.10 59.95
CA GLN A 102 3.36 -18.77 61.26
C GLN A 102 4.39 -19.91 61.27
N PRO A 103 5.26 -20.02 62.30
CA PRO A 103 6.09 -21.21 62.48
C PRO A 103 5.22 -22.38 62.97
N VAL A 104 5.31 -23.53 62.31
CA VAL A 104 4.49 -24.72 62.60
C VAL A 104 5.38 -25.96 62.62
N SER A 105 5.14 -26.90 63.55
CA SER A 105 5.84 -28.19 63.54
C SER A 105 5.26 -29.13 62.49
N ALA A 106 6.10 -29.97 61.88
CA ALA A 106 5.67 -30.95 60.87
C ALA A 106 4.55 -31.88 61.41
N SER A 107 4.63 -32.26 62.69
CA SER A 107 3.60 -33.05 63.37
C SER A 107 2.27 -32.30 63.48
N ALA A 108 2.25 -31.03 63.93
CA ALA A 108 1.03 -30.24 64.03
C ALA A 108 0.36 -30.02 62.66
N LEU A 109 1.16 -29.70 61.64
CA LEU A 109 0.68 -29.57 60.26
C LEU A 109 0.05 -30.88 59.75
N ARG A 110 0.73 -32.02 59.94
CA ARG A 110 0.22 -33.34 59.55
C ARG A 110 -1.06 -33.73 60.28
N HIS A 111 -1.16 -33.46 61.58
CA HIS A 111 -2.38 -33.74 62.36
C HIS A 111 -3.56 -32.84 61.94
N SER A 112 -3.31 -31.55 61.67
CA SER A 112 -4.33 -30.63 61.13
C SER A 112 -4.84 -31.07 59.74
N LEU A 113 -3.93 -31.47 58.85
CA LEU A 113 -4.31 -32.01 57.54
C LEU A 113 -5.08 -33.33 57.66
N GLN A 114 -4.67 -34.22 58.57
CA GLN A 114 -5.34 -35.49 58.79
C GLN A 114 -6.78 -35.31 59.33
N ASP A 115 -7.01 -34.30 60.16
CA ASP A 115 -8.33 -33.91 60.68
C ASP A 115 -9.20 -33.21 59.61
N ARG A 116 -8.62 -32.33 58.77
CA ARG A 116 -9.36 -31.77 57.62
C ARG A 116 -9.78 -32.87 56.64
N LEU A 117 -8.88 -33.81 56.33
CA LEU A 117 -9.13 -34.93 55.41
C LEU A 117 -10.07 -36.00 55.99
N SER A 118 -10.20 -36.14 57.31
CA SER A 118 -11.19 -37.06 57.89
C SER A 118 -12.62 -36.51 57.81
N LYS A 119 -12.76 -35.17 57.86
CA LYS A 119 -14.02 -34.43 57.75
C LYS A 119 -14.49 -34.22 56.31
N ILE A 120 -13.58 -34.18 55.35
CA ILE A 120 -13.90 -34.12 53.92
C ILE A 120 -14.63 -35.42 53.50
N SER A 121 -15.86 -35.25 53.02
CA SER A 121 -16.67 -36.32 52.44
C SER A 121 -16.21 -36.60 51.01
N SER A 122 -16.34 -37.84 50.54
CA SER A 122 -15.89 -38.31 49.21
C SER A 122 -16.69 -37.76 48.01
N LYS A 123 -17.34 -36.60 48.19
CA LYS A 123 -18.08 -35.86 47.16
C LYS A 123 -17.82 -34.34 47.18
N SER A 124 -17.08 -33.79 48.15
CA SER A 124 -16.76 -32.35 48.15
C SER A 124 -15.49 -32.09 47.32
N ARG A 125 -15.50 -31.00 46.54
CA ARG A 125 -14.40 -30.60 45.64
C ARG A 125 -13.35 -29.74 46.35
N ASP A 126 -13.13 -29.99 47.64
CA ASP A 126 -12.30 -29.13 48.50
C ASP A 126 -10.81 -29.41 48.30
N GLU A 127 -10.16 -28.67 47.39
CA GLU A 127 -8.71 -28.68 47.33
C GLU A 127 -8.07 -28.09 48.61
N ILE A 128 -6.82 -28.49 48.87
CA ILE A 128 -6.03 -27.99 50.00
C ILE A 128 -4.83 -27.24 49.44
N TYR A 129 -4.83 -25.91 49.59
CA TYR A 129 -3.68 -25.09 49.21
C TYR A 129 -2.82 -24.77 50.44
N LEU A 130 -1.52 -25.05 50.35
CA LEU A 130 -0.52 -24.76 51.38
C LEU A 130 0.64 -23.98 50.75
N LYS A 131 1.26 -23.12 51.54
CA LYS A 131 2.49 -22.41 51.17
C LYS A 131 3.49 -22.52 52.30
N LEU A 132 4.63 -23.17 52.05
CA LEU A 132 5.60 -23.55 53.07
C LEU A 132 6.98 -22.97 52.75
N ARG A 133 7.65 -22.37 53.73
CA ARG A 133 9.09 -22.08 53.68
C ARG A 133 9.86 -23.10 54.51
N THR A 134 10.94 -23.65 53.95
CA THR A 134 11.86 -24.60 54.62
C THR A 134 13.30 -24.37 54.12
N SER A 135 14.30 -24.80 54.89
CA SER A 135 15.71 -24.82 54.45
C SER A 135 16.12 -26.12 53.75
N THR A 136 15.20 -27.06 53.58
CA THR A 136 15.46 -28.45 53.16
C THR A 136 14.85 -28.80 51.80
N ALA A 137 13.71 -28.21 51.44
CA ALA A 137 13.02 -28.45 50.16
C ALA A 137 13.61 -27.63 48.99
N PRO A 138 13.50 -28.12 47.74
CA PRO A 138 13.69 -27.30 46.54
C PRO A 138 12.46 -26.42 46.28
N PRO A 139 12.60 -25.27 45.58
CA PRO A 139 11.46 -24.43 45.21
C PRO A 139 10.66 -25.09 44.07
N LEU A 140 9.58 -25.79 44.43
CA LEU A 140 8.69 -26.54 43.54
C LEU A 140 7.25 -26.44 44.03
N LYS A 141 6.27 -26.52 43.13
CA LYS A 141 4.86 -26.68 43.49
C LYS A 141 4.46 -28.15 43.41
N LEU A 142 4.35 -28.81 44.55
CA LEU A 142 3.96 -30.22 44.62
C LEU A 142 2.42 -30.35 44.65
N VAL A 143 1.87 -31.35 43.97
CA VAL A 143 0.44 -31.69 44.02
C VAL A 143 0.29 -33.17 44.37
N ASP A 144 -0.21 -33.48 45.57
CA ASP A 144 -0.59 -34.86 45.94
C ASP A 144 -2.03 -35.12 45.54
N LEU A 145 -2.26 -36.12 44.68
CA LEU A 145 -3.59 -36.54 44.26
C LEU A 145 -4.06 -37.79 45.06
N PRO A 146 -5.37 -38.02 45.20
CA PRO A 146 -5.91 -39.30 45.66
C PRO A 146 -5.42 -40.54 44.88
N GLY A 147 -5.57 -41.73 45.47
CA GLY A 147 -5.16 -43.01 44.85
C GLY A 147 -6.03 -43.42 43.67
N VAL A 148 -5.43 -43.59 42.48
CA VAL A 148 -6.16 -43.74 41.21
C VAL A 148 -6.84 -45.10 40.97
N ASP A 149 -6.70 -46.07 41.88
CA ASP A 149 -7.16 -47.44 41.64
C ASP A 149 -8.69 -47.61 41.82
N LYS A 150 -9.29 -46.80 42.70
CA LYS A 150 -10.68 -46.99 43.18
C LYS A 150 -11.74 -46.30 42.33
N SER A 151 -11.35 -45.31 41.52
CA SER A 151 -12.17 -44.58 40.56
C SER A 151 -11.32 -44.16 39.37
N ASN A 152 -11.90 -43.63 38.30
CA ASN A 152 -11.10 -42.88 37.32
C ASN A 152 -10.72 -41.50 37.90
N LEU A 153 -9.90 -40.76 37.16
CA LEU A 153 -9.58 -39.38 37.50
C LEU A 153 -10.81 -38.53 37.17
N ASP A 154 -11.40 -37.85 38.16
CA ASP A 154 -12.53 -36.95 37.94
C ASP A 154 -12.09 -35.70 37.15
N ASP A 155 -13.01 -35.05 36.43
CA ASP A 155 -12.73 -33.88 35.57
C ASP A 155 -12.03 -32.70 36.29
N SER A 156 -12.21 -32.56 37.61
CA SER A 156 -11.49 -31.55 38.42
C SER A 156 -10.06 -31.94 38.77
N MET A 157 -9.69 -33.21 38.60
CA MET A 157 -8.34 -33.74 38.81
C MET A 157 -7.55 -33.89 37.51
N THR A 158 -8.21 -34.08 36.36
CA THR A 158 -7.55 -34.11 35.04
C THR A 158 -6.86 -32.78 34.74
N GLN A 159 -7.44 -31.64 35.15
CA GLN A 159 -6.87 -30.30 34.97
C GLN A 159 -5.41 -30.19 35.45
N TYR A 160 -5.03 -30.81 36.58
CA TYR A 160 -3.63 -30.77 37.05
C TYR A 160 -2.69 -31.57 36.14
N VAL A 161 -3.19 -32.62 35.48
CA VAL A 161 -2.43 -33.54 34.62
C VAL A 161 -2.34 -33.01 33.18
N GLU A 162 -3.40 -32.38 32.68
CA GLU A 162 -3.50 -31.79 31.33
C GLU A 162 -2.51 -30.64 31.07
N HIS A 163 -2.05 -29.95 32.12
CA HIS A 163 -1.11 -28.84 31.99
C HIS A 163 0.26 -29.30 31.45
N ASN A 164 0.49 -29.07 30.15
CA ASN A 164 1.67 -29.44 29.37
C ASN A 164 3.05 -29.04 29.97
N ASP A 165 3.09 -28.08 30.89
CA ASP A 165 4.33 -27.63 31.54
C ASP A 165 4.51 -28.20 32.97
N ALA A 166 3.55 -28.97 33.48
CA ALA A 166 3.65 -29.72 34.74
C ALA A 166 4.30 -31.09 34.53
N ILE A 167 5.18 -31.49 35.46
CA ILE A 167 5.82 -32.80 35.49
C ILE A 167 4.88 -33.81 36.15
N LEU A 168 4.73 -34.99 35.53
CA LEU A 168 3.94 -36.11 36.05
C LEU A 168 4.86 -37.05 36.84
N LEU A 169 4.69 -37.10 38.16
CA LEU A 169 5.48 -37.96 39.05
C LEU A 169 4.70 -39.26 39.31
N VAL A 170 5.02 -40.30 38.55
CA VAL A 170 4.36 -41.61 38.61
C VAL A 170 5.00 -42.46 39.71
N VAL A 171 4.28 -42.72 40.79
CA VAL A 171 4.77 -43.48 41.95
C VAL A 171 4.11 -44.86 42.01
N ILE A 172 4.95 -45.90 42.02
CA ILE A 172 4.56 -47.31 42.24
C ILE A 172 5.22 -47.86 43.50
N SER A 173 4.69 -48.95 44.04
CA SER A 173 5.39 -49.75 45.05
C SER A 173 6.35 -50.74 44.39
N ALA A 174 7.45 -51.09 45.06
CA ALA A 174 8.41 -52.11 44.61
C ALA A 174 7.71 -53.41 44.17
N ALA A 175 6.79 -53.94 44.98
CA ALA A 175 6.02 -55.14 44.67
C ALA A 175 5.19 -55.06 43.37
N GLN A 176 4.91 -53.86 42.86
CA GLN A 176 4.18 -53.63 41.60
C GLN A 176 5.11 -53.52 40.39
N ALA A 177 6.44 -53.58 40.57
CA ALA A 177 7.41 -53.47 39.48
C ALA A 177 7.26 -54.57 38.39
N PRO A 178 6.97 -55.85 38.70
CA PRO A 178 6.67 -56.85 37.67
C PRO A 178 5.42 -56.53 36.84
N GLU A 179 4.40 -55.90 37.45
CA GLU A 179 3.12 -55.54 36.83
C GLU A 179 3.08 -54.07 36.34
N VAL A 180 4.25 -53.46 36.15
CA VAL A 180 4.39 -52.03 35.82
C VAL A 180 3.67 -51.64 34.52
N ALA A 181 3.57 -52.53 33.53
CA ALA A 181 2.84 -52.27 32.28
C ALA A 181 1.32 -52.16 32.46
N SER A 182 0.76 -52.84 33.47
CA SER A 182 -0.67 -52.81 33.83
C SER A 182 -1.03 -51.66 34.78
N CYS A 183 -0.05 -51.03 35.43
CA CYS A 183 -0.27 -49.99 36.43
C CYS A 183 -1.06 -48.79 35.88
N LYS A 184 -2.26 -48.55 36.42
CA LYS A 184 -3.19 -47.51 35.98
C LYS A 184 -2.59 -46.10 35.97
N ALA A 185 -1.67 -45.80 36.88
CA ALA A 185 -0.95 -44.53 36.93
C ALA A 185 -0.10 -44.26 35.67
N ILE A 186 0.50 -45.29 35.07
CA ILE A 186 1.27 -45.17 33.81
C ILE A 186 0.32 -45.00 32.62
N ARG A 187 -0.82 -45.67 32.63
CA ARG A 187 -1.86 -45.48 31.60
C ARG A 187 -2.37 -44.04 31.58
N ILE A 188 -2.70 -43.48 32.75
CA ILE A 188 -3.11 -42.07 32.89
C ILE A 188 -1.97 -41.13 32.48
N ALA A 189 -0.72 -41.40 32.88
CA ALA A 189 0.40 -40.57 32.44
C ALA A 189 0.55 -40.56 30.91
N LYS A 190 0.48 -41.71 30.24
CA LYS A 190 0.55 -41.80 28.77
C LYS A 190 -0.64 -41.20 28.02
N GLU A 191 -1.81 -41.13 28.64
CA GLU A 191 -2.99 -40.47 28.08
C GLU A 191 -2.77 -38.96 27.88
N TYR A 192 -1.97 -38.33 28.76
CA TYR A 192 -1.62 -36.90 28.70
C TYR A 192 -0.15 -36.62 28.35
N ASP A 193 0.69 -37.65 28.20
CA ASP A 193 2.13 -37.58 27.90
C ASP A 193 2.60 -38.89 27.21
N GLY A 194 2.12 -39.14 25.99
CA GLY A 194 2.36 -40.39 25.26
C GLY A 194 3.85 -40.70 25.02
N GLU A 195 4.66 -39.66 24.79
CA GLU A 195 6.12 -39.70 24.62
C GLU A 195 6.88 -39.81 25.96
N CYS A 196 6.17 -39.75 27.11
CA CYS A 196 6.74 -39.66 28.45
C CYS A 196 7.69 -38.45 28.67
N ALA A 197 7.62 -37.44 27.80
CA ALA A 197 8.52 -36.29 27.74
C ALA A 197 8.44 -35.35 28.96
N ARG A 198 7.43 -35.49 29.82
CA ARG A 198 7.29 -34.79 31.11
C ARG A 198 6.97 -35.72 32.28
N THR A 199 7.18 -37.03 32.12
CA THR A 199 6.89 -38.05 33.13
C THR A 199 8.19 -38.48 33.84
N VAL A 200 8.14 -38.67 35.16
CA VAL A 200 9.23 -39.20 35.98
C VAL A 200 8.69 -40.36 36.82
N GLY A 201 9.38 -41.50 36.82
CA GLY A 201 8.96 -42.70 37.53
C GLY A 201 9.65 -42.84 38.88
N VAL A 202 8.90 -43.21 39.93
CA VAL A 202 9.43 -43.51 41.26
C VAL A 202 8.96 -44.87 41.74
N ILE A 203 9.93 -45.70 42.13
CA ILE A 203 9.71 -46.99 42.77
C ILE A 203 9.93 -46.81 44.28
N SER A 204 8.85 -46.89 45.04
CA SER A 204 8.84 -46.72 46.51
C SER A 204 8.89 -48.07 47.24
N LYS A 205 9.13 -48.08 48.56
CA LYS A 205 9.06 -49.28 49.42
C LYS A 205 10.06 -50.40 49.04
N ILE A 206 11.25 -50.04 48.54
CA ILE A 206 12.30 -51.01 48.13
C ILE A 206 12.72 -51.92 49.29
N ASP A 207 12.71 -51.40 50.52
CA ASP A 207 12.92 -52.12 51.78
C ASP A 207 11.99 -53.33 51.93
N GLN A 208 10.72 -53.19 51.54
CA GLN A 208 9.71 -54.25 51.67
C GLN A 208 9.89 -55.37 50.64
N ALA A 209 10.60 -55.11 49.54
CA ALA A 209 10.91 -56.09 48.49
C ALA A 209 12.31 -56.73 48.63
N ALA A 210 13.09 -56.38 49.66
CA ALA A 210 14.47 -56.82 49.81
C ALA A 210 14.65 -58.35 49.91
N SER A 211 13.60 -59.08 50.30
CA SER A 211 13.56 -60.55 50.35
C SER A 211 13.07 -61.22 49.06
N GLU A 212 12.64 -60.46 48.05
CA GLU A 212 11.99 -60.99 46.84
C GLU A 212 12.84 -60.78 45.57
N PRO A 213 13.73 -61.73 45.20
CA PRO A 213 14.71 -61.52 44.14
C PRO A 213 14.08 -61.24 42.76
N LYS A 214 12.88 -61.79 42.48
CA LYS A 214 12.14 -61.49 41.23
C LYS A 214 11.71 -60.02 41.16
N VAL A 215 11.24 -59.45 42.27
CA VAL A 215 10.84 -58.05 42.35
C VAL A 215 12.07 -57.16 42.23
N LEU A 216 13.16 -57.49 42.93
CA LEU A 216 14.43 -56.76 42.81
C LEU A 216 14.98 -56.76 41.37
N ALA A 217 14.88 -57.89 40.65
CA ALA A 217 15.27 -57.97 39.23
C ALA A 217 14.42 -57.05 38.34
N ALA A 218 13.09 -57.03 38.52
CA ALA A 218 12.20 -56.12 37.78
C ALA A 218 12.49 -54.63 38.10
N VAL A 219 12.79 -54.31 39.37
CA VAL A 219 13.21 -52.96 39.78
C VAL A 219 14.54 -52.56 39.14
N GLN A 220 15.56 -53.44 39.16
CA GLN A 220 16.86 -53.17 38.54
C GLN A 220 16.76 -52.99 37.01
N ALA A 221 15.88 -53.76 36.35
CA ALA A 221 15.60 -53.60 34.92
C ALA A 221 14.96 -52.23 34.62
N LEU A 222 13.96 -51.79 35.39
CA LEU A 222 13.35 -50.45 35.24
C LEU A 222 14.36 -49.32 35.46
N LEU A 223 15.20 -49.43 36.51
CA LEU A 223 16.27 -48.45 36.77
C LEU A 223 17.33 -48.43 35.66
N SER A 224 17.53 -49.55 34.94
CA SER A 224 18.43 -49.64 33.78
C SER A 224 17.75 -49.31 32.45
N ASN A 225 16.52 -48.80 32.44
CA ASN A 225 15.67 -48.55 31.25
C ASN A 225 15.34 -49.80 30.42
N GLN A 226 15.52 -51.01 30.98
CA GLN A 226 15.26 -52.31 30.35
C GLN A 226 13.86 -52.87 30.68
N GLY A 227 12.94 -52.01 31.12
CA GLY A 227 11.55 -52.41 31.37
C GLY A 227 10.75 -52.68 30.09
N PRO A 228 9.45 -53.04 30.22
CA PRO A 228 8.53 -53.17 29.10
C PRO A 228 8.53 -51.96 28.15
N ARG A 229 8.17 -52.16 26.87
CA ARG A 229 8.18 -51.12 25.82
C ARG A 229 7.37 -49.85 26.14
N GLY A 230 6.48 -49.89 27.12
CA GLY A 230 5.75 -48.71 27.59
C GLY A 230 6.47 -47.88 28.66
N THR A 231 7.57 -48.36 29.23
CA THR A 231 8.18 -47.77 30.44
C THR A 231 9.69 -47.52 30.32
N ALA A 232 10.29 -47.82 29.17
CA ALA A 232 11.72 -47.60 28.90
C ALA A 232 12.08 -46.11 28.77
N ASP A 233 11.16 -45.30 28.23
CA ASP A 233 11.34 -43.85 28.04
C ASP A 233 11.13 -43.04 29.35
N ILE A 234 10.63 -43.69 30.41
CA ILE A 234 10.39 -43.06 31.71
C ILE A 234 11.70 -43.10 32.53
N PRO A 235 12.25 -41.96 32.98
CA PRO A 235 13.36 -41.96 33.92
C PRO A 235 12.90 -42.43 35.30
N TRP A 236 13.31 -43.65 35.68
CA TRP A 236 13.01 -44.28 36.97
C TRP A 236 14.03 -43.93 38.06
N VAL A 237 13.53 -43.69 39.28
CA VAL A 237 14.31 -43.47 40.52
C VAL A 237 13.78 -44.36 41.66
N ALA A 238 14.66 -44.89 42.50
CA ALA A 238 14.32 -45.75 43.64
C ALA A 238 14.36 -45.02 44.99
N LEU A 239 13.35 -45.26 45.84
CA LEU A 239 13.22 -44.70 47.19
C LEU A 239 12.67 -45.71 48.20
N ILE A 240 13.07 -45.57 49.47
CA ILE A 240 12.39 -46.21 50.60
C ILE A 240 11.22 -45.31 51.04
N GLY A 241 11.45 -44.00 51.12
CA GLY A 241 10.43 -42.98 51.41
C GLY A 241 10.04 -42.84 52.89
N GLN A 242 10.44 -43.79 53.75
CA GLN A 242 10.18 -43.72 55.20
C GLN A 242 11.22 -42.90 55.98
N SER A 243 12.40 -42.62 55.39
CA SER A 243 13.56 -41.96 56.03
C SER A 243 13.22 -40.69 56.83
N VAL A 244 12.46 -39.77 56.23
CA VAL A 244 12.01 -38.52 56.85
C VAL A 244 11.09 -38.76 58.05
N SER A 245 10.27 -39.81 58.03
CA SER A 245 9.39 -40.18 59.15
C SER A 245 10.19 -40.79 60.30
N ILE A 246 11.15 -41.67 59.98
CA ILE A 246 12.05 -42.33 60.94
C ILE A 246 12.93 -41.28 61.65
N ALA A 247 13.56 -40.36 60.91
CA ALA A 247 14.36 -39.27 61.47
C ALA A 247 13.54 -38.38 62.41
N SER A 248 12.31 -38.05 62.02
CA SER A 248 11.43 -37.20 62.82
C SER A 248 10.95 -37.87 64.11
N ALA A 249 10.82 -39.19 64.13
CA ALA A 249 10.53 -39.95 65.35
C ALA A 249 11.77 -40.09 66.26
N GLN A 250 12.95 -40.31 65.67
CA GLN A 250 14.21 -40.46 66.40
C GLN A 250 14.76 -39.15 66.99
N SER A 251 14.40 -37.99 66.42
CA SER A 251 14.82 -36.66 66.91
C SER A 251 14.29 -36.30 68.32
N GLY A 252 13.54 -37.19 68.99
CA GLY A 252 13.22 -37.06 70.41
C GLY A 252 14.42 -37.30 71.35
N SER A 253 15.53 -37.87 70.86
CA SER A 253 16.74 -38.11 71.66
C SER A 253 17.98 -37.43 71.05
N VAL A 254 18.71 -36.70 71.89
CA VAL A 254 20.05 -36.10 71.68
C VAL A 254 20.29 -35.37 70.35
N GLY A 255 19.93 -34.08 70.33
CA GLY A 255 20.89 -32.99 70.04
C GLY A 255 21.46 -32.80 68.62
N SER A 256 21.31 -33.73 67.67
CA SER A 256 21.91 -33.57 66.34
C SER A 256 21.04 -32.75 65.38
N GLU A 257 21.62 -31.74 64.74
CA GLU A 257 21.01 -31.01 63.61
C GLU A 257 21.05 -31.82 62.30
N ASN A 258 22.02 -32.74 62.18
CA ASN A 258 22.28 -33.53 60.97
C ASN A 258 21.37 -34.76 60.82
N SER A 259 20.49 -35.04 61.79
CA SER A 259 19.63 -36.24 61.84
C SER A 259 18.88 -36.54 60.53
N LEU A 260 18.37 -35.50 59.86
CA LEU A 260 17.65 -35.62 58.58
C LEU A 260 18.59 -36.00 57.41
N GLU A 261 19.78 -35.40 57.33
CA GLU A 261 20.75 -35.78 56.30
C GLU A 261 21.30 -37.19 56.52
N THR A 262 21.57 -37.56 57.77
CA THR A 262 22.01 -38.91 58.14
C THR A 262 20.97 -39.95 57.72
N ALA A 263 19.68 -39.65 57.86
CA ALA A 263 18.61 -40.53 57.37
C ALA A 263 18.55 -40.65 55.84
N TRP A 264 18.85 -39.58 55.08
CA TRP A 264 18.98 -39.69 53.61
C TRP A 264 20.25 -40.42 53.17
N ARG A 265 21.36 -40.27 53.89
CA ARG A 265 22.60 -41.04 53.67
C ARG A 265 22.33 -42.54 53.92
N ALA A 266 21.75 -42.89 55.06
CA ALA A 266 21.38 -44.27 55.40
C ALA A 266 20.32 -44.88 54.45
N GLU A 267 19.32 -44.11 54.01
CA GLU A 267 18.38 -44.55 52.95
C GLU A 267 19.13 -44.84 51.64
N SER A 268 20.04 -43.95 51.24
CA SER A 268 20.83 -44.13 50.03
C SER A 268 21.72 -45.37 50.12
N GLU A 269 22.46 -45.54 51.21
CA GLU A 269 23.32 -46.70 51.49
C GLU A 269 22.54 -48.02 51.54
N SER A 270 21.37 -48.02 52.17
CA SER A 270 20.44 -49.16 52.17
C SER A 270 20.01 -49.53 50.74
N LEU A 271 19.67 -48.54 49.91
CA LEU A 271 19.35 -48.76 48.50
C LEU A 271 20.55 -49.33 47.72
N LYS A 272 21.80 -48.92 48.01
CA LYS A 272 22.99 -49.54 47.39
C LYS A 272 23.15 -51.01 47.77
N SER A 273 22.86 -51.34 49.03
CA SER A 273 22.98 -52.71 49.55
C SER A 273 21.88 -53.65 49.01
N ILE A 274 20.68 -53.13 48.73
CA ILE A 274 19.54 -53.91 48.19
C ILE A 274 19.60 -53.99 46.66
N LEU A 275 19.99 -52.91 45.99
CA LEU A 275 20.00 -52.77 44.54
C LEU A 275 21.44 -52.69 44.00
N THR A 276 22.25 -53.71 44.29
CA THR A 276 23.68 -53.78 43.96
C THR A 276 23.97 -53.62 42.46
N GLY A 277 23.07 -54.07 41.59
CA GLY A 277 23.16 -53.92 40.13
C GLY A 277 22.59 -52.61 39.56
N ALA A 278 22.05 -51.70 40.38
CA ALA A 278 21.37 -50.50 39.89
C ALA A 278 22.32 -49.29 39.69
N PRO A 279 22.04 -48.43 38.69
CA PRO A 279 22.75 -47.16 38.52
C PRO A 279 22.65 -46.26 39.75
N GLN A 280 23.80 -45.93 40.35
CA GLN A 280 23.89 -45.20 41.61
C GLN A 280 23.31 -43.79 41.55
N SER A 281 23.29 -43.18 40.36
CA SER A 281 22.65 -41.89 40.05
C SER A 281 21.11 -41.93 40.06
N LYS A 282 20.49 -43.11 40.24
CA LYS A 282 19.03 -43.31 40.31
C LYS A 282 18.53 -43.75 41.69
N LEU A 283 19.36 -43.67 42.73
CA LEU A 283 19.04 -44.09 44.09
C LEU A 283 18.90 -42.89 45.04
N GLY A 284 17.84 -42.87 45.86
CA GLY A 284 17.68 -41.92 46.95
C GLY A 284 17.12 -40.55 46.56
N ARG A 285 16.90 -39.69 47.57
CA ARG A 285 16.27 -38.37 47.42
C ARG A 285 16.98 -37.47 46.41
N LEU A 286 18.32 -37.49 46.41
CA LEU A 286 19.13 -36.60 45.55
C LEU A 286 18.91 -36.92 44.07
N ALA A 287 18.89 -38.20 43.70
CA ALA A 287 18.58 -38.67 42.36
C ALA A 287 17.19 -38.20 41.88
N LEU A 288 16.18 -38.19 42.76
CA LEU A 288 14.84 -37.69 42.41
C LEU A 288 14.87 -36.17 42.16
N VAL A 289 15.51 -35.40 43.04
CA VAL A 289 15.63 -33.94 42.90
C VAL A 289 16.37 -33.57 41.60
N GLU A 290 17.44 -34.31 41.26
CA GLU A 290 18.21 -34.12 40.04
C GLU A 290 17.42 -34.51 38.78
N THR A 291 16.72 -35.65 38.81
CA THR A 291 15.87 -36.11 37.70
C THR A 291 14.73 -35.12 37.42
N LEU A 292 14.07 -34.61 38.47
CA LEU A 292 13.06 -33.55 38.34
C LEU A 292 13.66 -32.27 37.75
N ALA A 293 14.82 -31.82 38.23
CA ALA A 293 15.50 -30.65 37.69
C ALA A 293 15.85 -30.81 36.20
N HIS A 294 16.32 -32.00 35.80
CA HIS A 294 16.61 -32.33 34.40
C HIS A 294 15.35 -32.27 33.53
N GLN A 295 14.26 -32.92 33.96
CA GLN A 295 13.01 -32.96 33.18
C GLN A 295 12.41 -31.56 33.00
N ILE A 296 12.40 -30.76 34.07
CA ILE A 296 11.92 -29.36 34.04
C ILE A 296 12.78 -28.53 33.08
N ARG A 297 14.12 -28.61 33.19
CA ARG A 297 15.06 -27.91 32.30
C ARG A 297 14.85 -28.29 30.84
N SER A 298 14.62 -29.56 30.55
CA SER A 298 14.32 -30.07 29.19
C SER A 298 13.03 -29.45 28.64
N ARG A 299 11.91 -29.50 29.40
CA ARG A 299 10.64 -28.87 28.99
C ARG A 299 10.78 -27.36 28.77
N MET A 300 11.47 -26.66 29.68
CA MET A 300 11.67 -25.21 29.56
C MET A 300 12.49 -24.86 28.31
N LYS A 301 13.54 -25.64 27.98
CA LYS A 301 14.34 -25.46 26.75
C LYS A 301 13.51 -25.60 25.46
N VAL A 302 12.53 -26.49 25.41
CA VAL A 302 11.62 -26.64 24.25
C VAL A 302 10.60 -25.49 24.15
N ARG A 303 10.20 -24.90 25.29
CA ARG A 303 9.18 -23.85 25.36
C ARG A 303 9.73 -22.44 25.20
N LEU A 304 10.98 -22.21 25.60
CA LEU A 304 11.64 -20.89 25.62
C LEU A 304 11.74 -20.21 24.24
N PRO A 305 12.13 -20.88 23.13
CA PRO A 305 12.17 -20.25 21.80
C PRO A 305 10.79 -19.82 21.29
N ASN A 306 9.75 -20.58 21.62
CA ASN A 306 8.36 -20.26 21.25
C ASN A 306 7.86 -19.01 21.97
N LEU A 307 8.18 -18.86 23.27
CA LEU A 307 7.89 -17.63 24.02
C LEU A 307 8.69 -16.44 23.48
N LEU A 308 9.99 -16.62 23.16
CA LEU A 308 10.82 -15.56 22.59
C LEU A 308 10.29 -15.07 21.24
N SER A 309 9.89 -15.97 20.34
CA SER A 309 9.28 -15.60 19.05
C SER A 309 7.96 -14.84 19.23
N GLY A 310 7.10 -15.29 20.16
CA GLY A 310 5.88 -14.59 20.52
C GLY A 310 6.14 -13.18 21.07
N LEU A 311 7.10 -13.03 21.99
CA LEU A 311 7.48 -11.73 22.55
C LEU A 311 8.05 -10.79 21.49
N GLN A 312 8.87 -11.27 20.57
CA GLN A 312 9.39 -10.49 19.45
C GLN A 312 8.26 -9.97 18.55
N GLY A 313 7.32 -10.84 18.16
CA GLY A 313 6.15 -10.44 17.37
C GLY A 313 5.29 -9.39 18.10
N LYS A 314 5.04 -9.60 19.40
CA LYS A 314 4.27 -8.64 20.21
C LYS A 314 5.02 -7.32 20.45
N SER A 315 6.35 -7.36 20.56
CA SER A 315 7.20 -6.18 20.65
C SER A 315 7.17 -5.35 19.37
N GLN A 316 7.06 -5.96 18.19
CA GLN A 316 6.87 -5.23 16.94
C GLN A 316 5.51 -4.50 16.93
N VAL A 317 4.42 -5.21 17.23
CA VAL A 317 3.06 -4.62 17.27
C VAL A 317 2.97 -3.45 18.27
N VAL A 318 3.58 -3.61 19.45
CA VAL A 318 3.66 -2.56 20.49
C VAL A 318 4.51 -1.37 20.02
N GLN A 319 5.60 -1.61 19.28
CA GLN A 319 6.44 -0.55 18.73
C GLN A 319 5.75 0.20 17.58
N ASP A 320 5.06 -0.51 16.69
CA ASP A 320 4.28 0.08 15.60
C ASP A 320 3.13 0.95 16.15
N GLU A 321 2.48 0.52 17.24
CA GLU A 321 1.48 1.35 17.91
C GLU A 321 2.09 2.56 18.61
N LEU A 322 3.29 2.45 19.22
CA LEU A 322 4.00 3.61 19.76
C LEU A 322 4.37 4.62 18.68
N VAL A 323 4.83 4.16 17.50
CA VAL A 323 5.11 5.03 16.35
C VAL A 323 3.82 5.72 15.87
N ARG A 324 2.69 5.00 15.81
CA ARG A 324 1.38 5.57 15.44
C ARG A 324 0.86 6.60 16.45
N LEU A 325 1.06 6.38 17.75
CA LEU A 325 0.75 7.36 18.80
C LEU A 325 1.78 8.51 18.82
N GLY A 326 2.96 8.29 18.25
CA GLY A 326 4.06 9.23 18.17
C GLY A 326 4.74 9.47 19.52
N GLU A 327 5.79 10.30 19.49
CA GLU A 327 6.66 10.52 20.65
C GLU A 327 6.01 11.29 21.81
N GLN A 328 6.61 11.13 22.99
CA GLN A 328 6.23 11.84 24.21
C GLN A 328 6.59 13.33 24.10
N MET A 329 5.65 14.20 24.45
CA MET A 329 5.84 15.66 24.35
C MET A 329 6.97 16.16 25.26
N VAL A 330 7.88 16.97 24.70
CA VAL A 330 8.97 17.61 25.45
C VAL A 330 8.41 18.74 26.31
N HIS A 331 8.58 18.66 27.63
CA HIS A 331 8.03 19.63 28.59
C HIS A 331 8.89 20.89 28.82
N SER A 332 9.81 21.21 27.91
CA SER A 332 10.54 22.50 27.94
C SER A 332 9.86 23.52 27.04
N ALA A 333 9.88 24.79 27.45
CA ALA A 333 9.35 25.93 26.67
C ALA A 333 9.94 25.99 25.25
N GLU A 334 11.24 25.69 25.14
CA GLU A 334 11.97 25.65 23.86
C GLU A 334 11.57 24.43 23.01
N GLY A 335 11.44 23.25 23.63
CA GLY A 335 11.00 22.02 22.94
C GLY A 335 9.57 22.12 22.43
N THR A 336 8.67 22.76 23.19
CA THR A 336 7.30 23.03 22.76
C THR A 336 7.26 23.95 21.54
N LYS A 337 8.10 25.00 21.50
CA LYS A 337 8.22 25.87 20.31
C LYS A 337 8.87 25.15 19.13
N ALA A 338 9.89 24.31 19.35
CA ALA A 338 10.50 23.52 18.29
C ALA A 338 9.49 22.58 17.61
N LEU A 339 8.70 21.84 18.42
CA LEU A 339 7.64 20.96 17.95
C LEU A 339 6.55 21.72 17.17
N ALA A 340 6.12 22.89 17.64
CA ALA A 340 5.15 23.72 16.92
C ALA A 340 5.64 24.10 15.51
N LEU A 341 6.93 24.41 15.36
CA LEU A 341 7.53 24.79 14.07
C LEU A 341 7.79 23.58 13.16
N GLU A 342 8.15 22.43 13.73
CA GLU A 342 8.28 21.15 13.00
C GLU A 342 6.93 20.73 12.39
N LEU A 343 5.84 20.80 13.17
CA LEU A 343 4.48 20.54 12.69
C LEU A 343 4.03 21.49 11.56
N CYS A 344 4.59 22.71 11.51
CA CYS A 344 4.31 23.65 10.42
C CYS A 344 5.05 23.29 9.12
N ARG A 345 6.26 22.70 9.21
CA ARG A 345 6.96 22.14 8.05
C ARG A 345 6.27 20.87 7.55
N GLU A 346 5.86 19.98 8.46
CA GLU A 346 5.10 18.77 8.10
C GLU A 346 3.74 19.13 7.44
N PHE A 347 3.16 20.28 7.78
CA PHE A 347 2.01 20.85 7.07
C PHE A 347 2.38 21.42 5.69
N GLU A 348 3.45 22.22 5.60
CA GLU A 348 3.93 22.80 4.34
C GLU A 348 4.28 21.72 3.32
N ASP A 349 5.05 20.69 3.68
CA ASP A 349 5.40 19.57 2.81
C ASP A 349 4.14 18.89 2.22
N LYS A 350 3.08 18.74 3.03
CA LYS A 350 1.79 18.22 2.56
C LYS A 350 1.03 19.23 1.69
N PHE A 351 1.05 20.52 2.03
CA PHE A 351 0.42 21.57 1.22
C PHE A 351 1.08 21.67 -0.17
N LEU A 352 2.42 21.69 -0.23
CA LEU A 352 3.21 21.67 -1.46
C LEU A 352 2.96 20.40 -2.28
N LEU A 353 2.83 19.23 -1.62
CA LEU A 353 2.45 17.99 -2.29
C LEU A 353 1.02 18.03 -2.85
N HIS A 354 0.04 18.60 -2.14
CA HIS A 354 -1.36 18.69 -2.61
C HIS A 354 -1.57 19.76 -3.70
N ILE A 355 -0.73 20.80 -3.79
CA ILE A 355 -0.81 21.83 -4.82
C ILE A 355 0.02 21.51 -6.08
N THR A 356 1.04 20.66 -5.98
CA THR A 356 1.91 20.27 -7.13
C THR A 356 1.78 18.82 -7.59
N GLY A 357 1.37 17.90 -6.70
CA GLY A 357 1.31 16.47 -6.97
C GLY A 357 0.00 16.02 -7.64
N SER A 358 0.08 14.90 -8.38
CA SER A 358 -1.04 14.32 -9.13
C SER A 358 -2.17 13.74 -8.28
N GLU A 359 -1.92 13.48 -6.99
CA GLU A 359 -2.91 12.96 -6.03
C GLU A 359 -3.63 14.10 -5.28
N GLY A 360 -3.20 15.35 -5.46
CA GLY A 360 -3.74 16.53 -4.81
C GLY A 360 -4.81 17.26 -5.62
N ASP A 361 -5.48 18.21 -4.98
CA ASP A 361 -6.56 19.00 -5.59
C ASP A 361 -6.06 20.12 -6.52
N GLY A 362 -4.74 20.30 -6.68
CA GLY A 362 -4.11 21.32 -7.53
C GLY A 362 -4.60 21.33 -8.98
N TRP A 363 -5.04 20.20 -9.55
CA TRP A 363 -5.61 20.14 -10.90
C TRP A 363 -6.89 21.01 -11.06
N LYS A 364 -7.64 21.25 -9.98
CA LYS A 364 -8.83 22.13 -9.97
C LYS A 364 -8.46 23.59 -10.24
N VAL A 365 -7.25 24.01 -9.89
CA VAL A 365 -6.69 25.33 -10.24
C VAL A 365 -6.51 25.44 -11.76
N VAL A 366 -5.94 24.41 -12.40
CA VAL A 366 -5.75 24.37 -13.85
C VAL A 366 -7.10 24.36 -14.59
N ALA A 367 -8.06 23.55 -14.13
CA ALA A 367 -9.42 23.51 -14.70
C ALA A 367 -10.15 24.88 -14.63
N SER A 368 -9.88 25.67 -13.58
CA SER A 368 -10.39 27.05 -13.45
C SER A 368 -9.87 27.97 -14.56
N PHE A 369 -8.59 27.80 -14.94
CA PHE A 369 -7.91 28.63 -15.95
C PHE A 369 -8.17 28.20 -17.40
N GLU A 370 -8.21 26.90 -17.69
CA GLU A 370 -8.32 26.39 -19.06
C GLU A 370 -9.79 26.21 -19.49
N GLY A 371 -10.66 25.83 -18.55
CA GLY A 371 -12.10 25.66 -18.79
C GLY A 371 -12.93 26.88 -18.41
N ASN A 372 -13.08 27.14 -17.11
CA ASN A 372 -14.17 27.99 -16.60
C ASN A 372 -13.99 29.47 -16.94
N PHE A 373 -12.80 30.06 -16.73
CA PHE A 373 -12.57 31.47 -17.00
C PHE A 373 -12.66 31.85 -18.51
N PRO A 374 -12.02 31.15 -19.46
CA PRO A 374 -12.15 31.44 -20.88
C PRO A 374 -13.59 31.31 -21.39
N ASN A 375 -14.39 30.39 -20.82
CA ASN A 375 -15.79 30.25 -21.18
C ASN A 375 -16.65 31.41 -20.66
N ARG A 376 -16.40 31.92 -19.45
CA ARG A 376 -17.05 33.17 -18.96
C ARG A 376 -16.70 34.39 -19.82
N ILE A 377 -15.46 34.51 -20.29
CA ILE A 377 -15.03 35.58 -21.21
C ILE A 377 -15.75 35.48 -22.58
N LYS A 378 -15.91 34.28 -23.14
CA LYS A 378 -16.67 34.05 -24.40
C LYS A 378 -18.17 34.31 -24.26
N GLN A 379 -18.72 34.23 -23.04
CA GLN A 379 -20.14 34.47 -22.74
C GLN A 379 -20.49 35.95 -22.50
N LEU A 380 -19.51 36.86 -22.60
CA LEU A 380 -19.78 38.30 -22.52
C LEU A 380 -20.74 38.72 -23.64
N PRO A 381 -21.75 39.58 -23.38
CA PRO A 381 -22.82 39.90 -24.32
C PRO A 381 -22.39 40.91 -25.39
N LEU A 382 -21.38 40.56 -26.20
CA LEU A 382 -20.79 41.42 -27.24
C LEU A 382 -21.84 41.88 -28.26
N ASP A 383 -22.72 40.98 -28.71
CA ASP A 383 -23.74 41.30 -29.73
C ASP A 383 -24.73 42.39 -29.26
N ARG A 384 -25.01 42.48 -27.96
CA ARG A 384 -25.84 43.56 -27.39
C ARG A 384 -25.14 44.92 -27.43
N HIS A 385 -23.81 44.95 -27.36
CA HIS A 385 -23.03 46.18 -27.36
C HIS A 385 -22.66 46.63 -28.77
N PHE A 386 -22.44 45.69 -29.69
CA PHE A 386 -22.16 45.93 -31.10
C PHE A 386 -23.41 45.99 -31.99
N ASP A 387 -24.62 45.89 -31.44
CA ASP A 387 -25.86 46.25 -32.15
C ASP A 387 -25.77 47.67 -32.72
N ILE A 388 -26.26 47.86 -33.94
CA ILE A 388 -26.12 49.12 -34.68
C ILE A 388 -26.80 50.29 -33.96
N ASN A 389 -27.94 50.07 -33.30
CA ASN A 389 -28.64 51.12 -32.55
C ASN A 389 -27.85 51.50 -31.29
N ASN A 390 -27.20 50.52 -30.65
CA ASN A 390 -26.35 50.75 -29.49
C ASN A 390 -25.07 51.52 -29.86
N VAL A 391 -24.38 51.11 -30.91
CA VAL A 391 -23.19 51.79 -31.43
C VAL A 391 -23.52 53.21 -31.88
N LYS A 392 -24.60 53.38 -32.66
CA LYS A 392 -25.08 54.69 -33.14
C LYS A 392 -25.37 55.65 -31.99
N ARG A 393 -25.98 55.18 -30.89
CA ARG A 393 -26.20 55.99 -29.68
C ARG A 393 -24.88 56.44 -29.04
N ILE A 394 -23.97 55.50 -28.76
CA ILE A 394 -22.68 55.77 -28.08
C ILE A 394 -21.79 56.70 -28.92
N VAL A 395 -21.81 56.56 -30.24
CA VAL A 395 -21.04 57.42 -31.15
C VAL A 395 -21.64 58.83 -31.24
N LEU A 396 -22.97 58.96 -31.38
CA LEU A 396 -23.63 60.27 -31.38
C LEU A 396 -23.47 61.01 -30.04
N GLU A 397 -23.48 60.29 -28.92
CA GLU A 397 -23.25 60.83 -27.57
C GLU A 397 -21.79 61.30 -27.37
N ALA A 398 -20.82 60.65 -28.00
CA ALA A 398 -19.41 60.95 -27.83
C ALA A 398 -18.87 61.98 -28.83
N ASP A 399 -19.11 61.81 -30.13
CA ASP A 399 -18.55 62.65 -31.21
C ASP A 399 -19.55 63.70 -31.76
N GLY A 400 -20.85 63.52 -31.52
CA GLY A 400 -21.91 64.36 -32.10
C GLY A 400 -22.26 63.98 -33.56
N TYR A 401 -23.18 64.73 -34.16
CA TYR A 401 -23.65 64.46 -35.53
C TYR A 401 -22.73 65.11 -36.59
N GLN A 402 -21.78 64.33 -37.12
CA GLN A 402 -20.88 64.76 -38.20
C GLN A 402 -20.68 63.67 -39.28
N PRO A 403 -21.60 63.55 -40.28
CA PRO A 403 -21.57 62.47 -41.28
C PRO A 403 -20.38 62.47 -42.26
N TYR A 404 -19.56 63.52 -42.28
CA TYR A 404 -18.59 63.79 -43.36
C TYR A 404 -17.14 63.98 -42.88
N LEU A 405 -16.83 63.69 -41.62
CA LEU A 405 -15.51 63.90 -41.04
C LEU A 405 -14.74 62.59 -40.79
N ILE A 406 -13.56 62.73 -40.19
CA ILE A 406 -12.64 61.63 -39.85
C ILE A 406 -13.37 60.61 -38.93
N SER A 407 -12.91 59.35 -38.96
CA SER A 407 -13.46 58.23 -38.16
C SER A 407 -13.83 58.66 -36.73
N PRO A 408 -15.00 58.26 -36.19
CA PRO A 408 -15.48 58.66 -34.85
C PRO A 408 -14.67 57.99 -33.73
N GLU A 409 -13.43 58.44 -33.54
CA GLU A 409 -12.50 57.81 -32.61
C GLU A 409 -12.96 57.90 -31.15
N LYS A 410 -13.62 58.99 -30.73
CA LYS A 410 -14.02 59.16 -29.33
C LYS A 410 -15.15 58.19 -28.97
N GLY A 411 -16.13 58.03 -29.85
CA GLY A 411 -17.23 57.07 -29.73
C GLY A 411 -16.76 55.63 -29.80
N LEU A 412 -15.86 55.29 -30.73
CA LEU A 412 -15.29 53.94 -30.80
C LEU A 412 -14.39 53.62 -29.59
N ARG A 413 -13.59 54.58 -29.09
CA ARG A 413 -12.85 54.45 -27.81
C ARG A 413 -13.80 54.28 -26.62
N SER A 414 -14.93 55.00 -26.60
CA SER A 414 -15.96 54.86 -25.56
C SER A 414 -16.62 53.47 -25.59
N LEU A 415 -16.97 52.97 -26.78
CA LEU A 415 -17.51 51.62 -26.97
C LEU A 415 -16.53 50.54 -26.49
N ILE A 416 -15.26 50.61 -26.88
CA ILE A 416 -14.19 49.71 -26.40
C ILE A 416 -14.12 49.74 -24.87
N LYS A 417 -14.11 50.95 -24.28
CA LYS A 417 -14.04 51.16 -22.83
C LYS A 417 -15.21 50.52 -22.07
N ILE A 418 -16.44 50.64 -22.60
CA ILE A 418 -17.65 50.06 -22.01
C ILE A 418 -17.61 48.52 -22.06
N VAL A 419 -17.18 47.94 -23.19
CA VAL A 419 -17.18 46.47 -23.34
C VAL A 419 -16.04 45.82 -22.55
N LEU A 420 -14.84 46.41 -22.54
CA LEU A 420 -13.71 45.87 -21.76
C LEU A 420 -13.91 45.96 -20.24
N GLU A 421 -14.72 46.92 -19.75
CA GLU A 421 -15.11 46.97 -18.33
C GLU A 421 -15.76 45.65 -17.86
N GLN A 422 -16.51 44.98 -18.73
CA GLN A 422 -17.25 43.75 -18.41
C GLN A 422 -16.34 42.54 -18.20
N ALA A 423 -15.07 42.60 -18.62
CA ALA A 423 -14.08 41.55 -18.34
C ALA A 423 -13.65 41.51 -16.86
N LYS A 424 -13.84 42.60 -16.10
CA LYS A 424 -13.42 42.67 -14.68
C LYS A 424 -14.11 41.63 -13.80
N GLU A 425 -15.40 41.36 -14.02
CA GLU A 425 -16.15 40.46 -13.14
C GLU A 425 -15.81 38.98 -13.38
N PRO A 426 -15.74 38.46 -14.62
CA PRO A 426 -15.14 37.15 -14.90
C PRO A 426 -13.74 36.98 -14.31
N SER A 427 -12.90 38.03 -14.33
CA SER A 427 -11.54 37.99 -13.76
C SER A 427 -11.54 37.94 -12.22
N ARG A 428 -12.46 38.65 -11.54
CA ARG A 428 -12.67 38.54 -10.09
C ARG A 428 -13.16 37.15 -9.68
N LEU A 429 -14.13 36.61 -10.41
CA LEU A 429 -14.65 35.26 -10.18
C LEU A 429 -13.57 34.18 -10.39
N CYS A 430 -12.66 34.37 -11.35
CA CYS A 430 -11.49 33.50 -11.51
C CYS A 430 -10.54 33.55 -10.28
N VAL A 431 -10.39 34.71 -9.63
CA VAL A 431 -9.61 34.85 -8.39
C VAL A 431 -10.28 34.15 -7.22
N ASP A 432 -11.60 34.31 -7.05
CA ASP A 432 -12.36 33.68 -5.96
C ASP A 432 -12.44 32.15 -6.10
N GLU A 433 -12.57 31.64 -7.32
CA GLU A 433 -12.62 30.20 -7.60
C GLU A 433 -11.29 29.51 -7.26
N VAL A 434 -10.16 30.11 -7.65
CA VAL A 434 -8.83 29.60 -7.28
C VAL A 434 -8.58 29.70 -5.77
N HIS A 435 -8.94 30.82 -5.13
CA HIS A 435 -8.87 30.95 -3.68
C HIS A 435 -9.64 29.83 -2.97
N ARG A 436 -10.87 29.51 -3.42
CA ARG A 436 -11.68 28.44 -2.83
C ARG A 436 -10.99 27.08 -2.92
N VAL A 437 -10.34 26.77 -4.04
CA VAL A 437 -9.53 25.55 -4.22
C VAL A 437 -8.30 25.53 -3.30
N LEU A 438 -7.63 26.68 -3.10
CA LEU A 438 -6.49 26.76 -2.18
C LEU A 438 -6.90 26.51 -0.71
N VAL A 439 -8.11 26.95 -0.30
CA VAL A 439 -8.66 26.67 1.05
C VAL A 439 -9.10 25.19 1.20
N ASP A 440 -9.67 24.59 0.16
CA ASP A 440 -9.92 23.13 0.10
C ASP A 440 -8.59 22.34 0.26
N ILE A 441 -7.51 22.82 -0.38
CA ILE A 441 -6.16 22.22 -0.30
C ILE A 441 -5.56 22.37 1.10
N VAL A 442 -5.63 23.56 1.74
CA VAL A 442 -5.18 23.76 3.13
C VAL A 442 -5.88 22.79 4.08
N SER A 443 -7.21 22.66 3.94
CA SER A 443 -8.02 21.74 4.75
C SER A 443 -7.63 20.27 4.52
N SER A 444 -7.33 19.90 3.27
CA SER A 444 -6.89 18.56 2.89
C SER A 444 -5.50 18.22 3.42
N ALA A 445 -4.53 19.15 3.26
CA ALA A 445 -3.17 18.99 3.77
C ALA A 445 -3.16 18.83 5.29
N ALA A 446 -3.87 19.68 6.04
CA ALA A 446 -3.99 19.55 7.49
C ALA A 446 -4.69 18.26 7.96
N ASN A 447 -5.44 17.57 7.09
CA ASN A 447 -5.95 16.22 7.32
C ASN A 447 -4.94 15.11 6.96
N ALA A 448 -4.06 15.37 5.99
CA ALA A 448 -3.01 14.46 5.53
C ALA A 448 -1.68 14.56 6.31
N THR A 449 -1.54 15.49 7.27
CA THR A 449 -0.39 15.65 8.18
C THR A 449 -0.61 14.88 9.49
N PRO A 450 0.07 13.74 9.73
CA PRO A 450 -0.09 12.94 10.96
C PRO A 450 0.17 13.70 12.26
N GLY A 451 1.20 14.55 12.33
CA GLY A 451 1.53 15.28 13.56
C GLY A 451 0.41 16.23 14.01
N LEU A 452 -0.20 16.97 13.06
CA LEU A 452 -1.36 17.82 13.35
C LEU A 452 -2.59 17.03 13.81
N GLY A 453 -2.71 15.76 13.44
CA GLY A 453 -3.77 14.87 13.92
C GLY A 453 -3.76 14.66 15.44
N ARG A 454 -2.59 14.76 16.08
CA ARG A 454 -2.41 14.61 17.54
C ARG A 454 -2.86 15.85 18.34
N TYR A 455 -2.90 17.02 17.70
CA TYR A 455 -3.15 18.31 18.35
C TYR A 455 -4.33 19.07 17.71
N PRO A 456 -5.59 18.64 17.91
CA PRO A 456 -6.78 19.30 17.34
C PRO A 456 -6.96 20.80 17.61
N PRO A 457 -6.47 21.41 18.72
CA PRO A 457 -6.46 22.85 18.87
C PRO A 457 -5.43 23.51 17.95
N PHE A 458 -4.15 23.13 18.02
CA PHE A 458 -3.09 23.64 17.15
C PHE A 458 -3.38 23.46 15.65
N LYS A 459 -3.97 22.33 15.25
CA LYS A 459 -4.41 22.08 13.86
C LYS A 459 -5.43 23.12 13.37
N ARG A 460 -6.36 23.56 14.22
CA ARG A 460 -7.33 24.61 13.85
C ARG A 460 -6.64 25.97 13.74
N GLU A 461 -5.67 26.26 14.59
CA GLU A 461 -4.86 27.47 14.52
C GLU A 461 -4.06 27.56 13.21
N VAL A 462 -3.37 26.47 12.82
CA VAL A 462 -2.62 26.38 11.55
C VAL A 462 -3.54 26.58 10.34
N VAL A 463 -4.71 25.93 10.32
CA VAL A 463 -5.70 26.09 9.24
C VAL A 463 -6.25 27.53 9.18
N ALA A 464 -6.48 28.18 10.33
CA ALA A 464 -6.92 29.58 10.37
C ALA A 464 -5.85 30.52 9.81
N ILE A 465 -4.60 30.45 10.30
CA ILE A 465 -3.49 31.31 9.85
C ILE A 465 -3.21 31.11 8.34
N ALA A 466 -3.27 29.88 7.85
CA ALA A 466 -3.12 29.59 6.42
C ALA A 466 -4.27 30.15 5.58
N SER A 467 -5.52 30.12 6.09
CA SER A 467 -6.69 30.69 5.41
C SER A 467 -6.63 32.21 5.35
N ASP A 468 -6.26 32.87 6.45
CA ASP A 468 -6.07 34.33 6.52
C ASP A 468 -4.99 34.82 5.55
N ALA A 469 -3.90 34.05 5.41
CA ALA A 469 -2.86 34.33 4.41
C ALA A 469 -3.41 34.24 2.97
N LEU A 470 -4.21 33.21 2.66
CA LEU A 470 -4.86 33.05 1.35
C LEU A 470 -5.86 34.17 1.04
N ASP A 471 -6.58 34.71 2.03
CA ASP A 471 -7.46 35.88 1.83
C ASP A 471 -6.67 37.17 1.56
N GLY A 472 -5.50 37.32 2.17
CA GLY A 472 -4.54 38.38 1.83
C GLY A 472 -4.07 38.29 0.37
N PHE A 473 -3.62 37.11 -0.08
CA PHE A 473 -3.14 36.88 -1.44
C PHE A 473 -4.25 37.06 -2.50
N LYS A 474 -5.46 36.54 -2.23
CA LYS A 474 -6.69 36.77 -3.01
C LYS A 474 -6.98 38.26 -3.16
N THR A 475 -6.87 39.04 -2.09
CA THR A 475 -7.12 40.49 -2.10
C THR A 475 -6.12 41.24 -2.98
N ASP A 476 -4.84 40.86 -2.97
CA ASP A 476 -3.83 41.41 -3.90
C ASP A 476 -4.08 40.97 -5.35
N ALA A 477 -4.42 39.70 -5.59
CA ALA A 477 -4.75 39.20 -6.92
C ALA A 477 -5.98 39.92 -7.51
N LYS A 478 -7.02 40.23 -6.72
CA LYS A 478 -8.16 41.03 -7.17
C LYS A 478 -7.74 42.43 -7.65
N LYS A 479 -6.81 43.10 -6.94
CA LYS A 479 -6.25 44.40 -7.39
C LYS A 479 -5.52 44.23 -8.72
N MET A 480 -4.66 43.22 -8.83
CA MET A 480 -3.84 42.96 -10.03
C MET A 480 -4.69 42.66 -11.27
N VAL A 481 -5.68 41.75 -11.19
CA VAL A 481 -6.49 41.41 -12.36
C VAL A 481 -7.42 42.54 -12.79
N VAL A 482 -7.90 43.38 -11.86
CA VAL A 482 -8.64 44.60 -12.19
C VAL A 482 -7.72 45.61 -12.86
N ALA A 483 -6.49 45.81 -12.36
CA ALA A 483 -5.51 46.71 -12.97
C ALA A 483 -5.13 46.30 -14.40
N LEU A 484 -4.97 45.00 -14.68
CA LEU A 484 -4.72 44.50 -16.04
C LEU A 484 -5.85 44.84 -17.02
N VAL A 485 -7.12 44.66 -16.60
CA VAL A 485 -8.27 45.06 -17.43
C VAL A 485 -8.33 46.58 -17.58
N ASP A 486 -8.03 47.35 -16.52
CA ASP A 486 -7.98 48.81 -16.59
C ASP A 486 -6.86 49.35 -17.50
N MET A 487 -5.72 48.67 -17.61
CA MET A 487 -4.63 49.02 -18.54
C MET A 487 -5.06 48.86 -20.00
N GLU A 488 -5.59 47.70 -20.38
CA GLU A 488 -6.13 47.43 -21.73
C GLU A 488 -7.30 48.38 -22.08
N ARG A 489 -8.10 48.74 -21.07
CA ARG A 489 -9.22 49.69 -21.20
C ARG A 489 -8.77 51.15 -21.34
N ALA A 490 -7.63 51.53 -20.78
CA ALA A 490 -7.14 52.91 -20.77
C ALA A 490 -6.43 53.31 -22.07
N PHE A 491 -5.75 52.38 -22.74
CA PHE A 491 -4.93 52.68 -23.93
C PHE A 491 -5.25 51.77 -25.13
N VAL A 492 -6.07 52.30 -26.06
CA VAL A 492 -6.20 51.72 -27.40
C VAL A 492 -5.06 52.26 -28.28
N PRO A 493 -4.18 51.41 -28.84
CA PRO A 493 -3.02 51.87 -29.61
C PRO A 493 -3.42 52.70 -30.84
N PRO A 494 -2.78 53.85 -31.13
CA PRO A 494 -3.08 54.65 -32.33
C PRO A 494 -2.97 53.86 -33.65
N GLN A 495 -2.09 52.85 -33.69
CA GLN A 495 -1.95 51.91 -34.79
C GLN A 495 -3.24 51.12 -35.11
N HIS A 496 -4.16 50.94 -34.16
CA HIS A 496 -5.48 50.37 -34.44
C HIS A 496 -6.32 51.32 -35.31
N PHE A 497 -6.46 52.59 -34.91
CA PHE A 497 -7.24 53.59 -35.65
C PHE A 497 -6.61 53.95 -37.00
N ILE A 498 -5.27 54.04 -37.09
CA ILE A 498 -4.57 54.22 -38.37
C ILE A 498 -4.89 53.07 -39.34
N ARG A 499 -4.90 51.82 -38.86
CA ARG A 499 -5.26 50.66 -39.68
C ARG A 499 -6.76 50.62 -40.02
N LEU A 500 -7.64 51.06 -39.12
CA LEU A 500 -9.08 51.18 -39.38
C LEU A 500 -9.35 52.18 -40.52
N VAL A 501 -8.71 53.36 -40.46
CA VAL A 501 -8.79 54.38 -41.51
C VAL A 501 -8.18 53.88 -42.82
N GLN A 502 -7.00 53.24 -42.79
CA GLN A 502 -6.41 52.65 -44.00
C GLN A 502 -7.34 51.60 -44.63
N ARG A 503 -7.93 50.71 -43.83
CA ARG A 503 -8.90 49.70 -44.31
C ARG A 503 -10.17 50.33 -44.88
N ARG A 504 -10.66 51.46 -44.34
CA ARG A 504 -11.76 52.25 -44.92
C ARG A 504 -11.37 52.83 -46.29
N MET A 505 -10.19 53.44 -46.40
CA MET A 505 -9.67 53.97 -47.68
C MET A 505 -9.48 52.86 -48.72
N ASP A 506 -8.90 51.72 -48.33
CA ASP A 506 -8.71 50.55 -49.19
C ASP A 506 -10.04 49.90 -49.58
N ARG A 507 -11.11 50.04 -48.77
CA ARG A 507 -12.48 49.63 -49.09
C ARG A 507 -13.09 50.56 -50.14
N GLN A 508 -13.12 51.86 -49.89
CA GLN A 508 -13.68 52.85 -50.81
C GLN A 508 -12.97 52.78 -52.18
N ARG A 509 -11.63 52.66 -52.20
CA ARG A 509 -10.85 52.44 -53.42
C ARG A 509 -11.30 51.20 -54.21
N ARG A 510 -11.51 50.06 -53.56
CA ARG A 510 -11.97 48.82 -54.23
C ARG A 510 -13.39 48.96 -54.77
N GLU A 511 -14.26 49.68 -54.08
CA GLU A 511 -15.62 49.95 -54.55
C GLU A 511 -15.63 50.88 -55.77
N ASP A 512 -14.75 51.89 -55.79
CA ASP A 512 -14.61 52.80 -56.94
C ASP A 512 -13.91 52.14 -58.13
N GLU A 513 -12.95 51.23 -57.89
CA GLU A 513 -12.36 50.37 -58.92
C GLU A 513 -13.40 49.38 -59.51
N LEU A 514 -14.34 48.88 -58.69
CA LEU A 514 -15.48 48.06 -59.16
C LEU A 514 -16.48 48.89 -59.98
N LYS A 515 -16.87 50.09 -59.51
CA LYS A 515 -17.79 51.00 -60.21
C LYS A 515 -17.21 51.42 -61.57
N ASN A 516 -15.93 51.82 -61.64
CA ASN A 516 -15.27 52.21 -62.89
C ASN A 516 -15.16 51.08 -63.93
N ARG A 517 -15.08 49.80 -63.49
CA ARG A 517 -15.14 48.65 -64.40
C ARG A 517 -16.54 48.40 -64.96
N GLY A 518 -17.59 48.84 -64.26
CA GLY A 518 -18.95 48.89 -64.79
C GLY A 518 -19.06 49.89 -65.95
N SER A 519 -18.65 51.15 -65.73
CA SER A 519 -18.80 52.24 -66.71
C SER A 519 -18.09 51.96 -68.03
N LYS A 520 -16.87 51.42 -68.02
CA LYS A 520 -16.16 51.07 -69.27
C LYS A 520 -16.90 50.02 -70.10
N LYS A 521 -17.55 49.05 -69.46
CA LYS A 521 -18.21 47.92 -70.15
C LYS A 521 -19.56 48.30 -70.79
N ALA A 522 -20.13 49.45 -70.42
CA ALA A 522 -21.30 50.00 -71.10
C ALA A 522 -20.94 50.62 -72.47
N HIS A 523 -19.84 51.35 -72.55
CA HIS A 523 -19.51 52.14 -73.74
C HIS A 523 -19.07 51.27 -74.95
N GLU A 524 -18.44 50.12 -74.71
CA GLU A 524 -18.13 49.12 -75.75
C GLU A 524 -19.40 48.42 -76.31
N ALA A 525 -20.51 48.44 -75.57
CA ALA A 525 -21.74 47.74 -75.96
C ALA A 525 -22.61 48.53 -76.96
N GLU A 526 -22.45 49.85 -77.06
CA GLU A 526 -23.23 50.69 -77.98
C GLU A 526 -22.67 50.67 -79.41
N GLN A 527 -21.34 50.68 -79.57
CA GLN A 527 -20.68 50.71 -80.89
C GLN A 527 -20.84 49.40 -81.70
N SER A 528 -21.31 48.31 -81.08
CA SER A 528 -21.42 46.99 -81.71
C SER A 528 -22.81 46.63 -82.26
N ILE A 529 -23.82 47.51 -82.10
CA ILE A 529 -25.22 47.23 -82.49
C ILE A 529 -25.55 47.67 -83.92
N LEU A 530 -24.74 48.54 -84.53
CA LEU A 530 -25.06 49.24 -85.79
C LEU A 530 -24.75 48.47 -87.08
N ASN A 531 -24.43 47.16 -87.03
CA ASN A 531 -24.09 46.40 -88.23
C ASN A 531 -24.64 44.96 -88.27
N ARG A 532 -25.20 44.64 -89.45
CA ARG A 532 -25.43 43.30 -90.03
C ARG A 532 -26.59 42.45 -89.50
N ALA A 533 -27.72 42.55 -90.21
CA ALA A 533 -28.73 41.49 -90.29
C ALA A 533 -28.90 41.02 -91.75
N THR A 534 -28.63 39.74 -92.01
CA THR A 534 -29.18 38.95 -93.14
C THR A 534 -28.91 37.46 -92.88
N SER A 535 -29.85 36.60 -93.25
CA SER A 535 -30.00 35.18 -92.87
C SER A 535 -29.38 34.24 -93.97
N PRO A 536 -29.57 32.89 -94.04
CA PRO A 536 -30.45 32.00 -93.23
C PRO A 536 -29.97 30.55 -92.89
N GLN A 537 -30.75 29.88 -92.01
CA GLN A 537 -31.09 28.42 -91.94
C GLN A 537 -29.94 27.37 -91.75
N THR A 538 -30.09 26.20 -91.10
CA THR A 538 -31.17 25.43 -90.41
C THR A 538 -30.51 24.47 -89.38
N GLY A 539 -31.16 23.67 -88.50
CA GLY A 539 -32.58 23.47 -88.13
C GLY A 539 -32.86 22.05 -87.57
N SER A 540 -33.82 21.90 -86.62
CA SER A 540 -34.36 20.63 -86.02
C SER A 540 -33.39 19.71 -85.23
N GLN A 541 -33.76 18.97 -84.16
CA GLN A 541 -35.02 18.84 -83.39
C GLN A 541 -34.75 18.30 -81.94
N GLN A 542 -35.67 18.59 -80.99
CA GLN A 542 -36.13 17.86 -79.75
C GLN A 542 -35.19 16.90 -78.95
N GLY A 543 -35.26 16.73 -77.61
CA GLY A 543 -36.13 17.22 -76.50
C GLY A 543 -36.13 16.18 -75.33
N GLY A 544 -36.55 16.40 -74.07
CA GLY A 544 -36.95 17.61 -73.32
C GLY A 544 -37.72 17.31 -71.98
N GLY A 545 -37.09 17.47 -70.80
CA GLY A 545 -37.71 17.29 -69.45
C GLY A 545 -36.66 17.51 -68.31
N ASN A 546 -36.92 18.23 -67.20
CA ASN A 546 -37.75 17.97 -65.99
C ASN A 546 -37.08 17.07 -64.91
N LEU A 547 -37.17 17.28 -63.57
CA LEU A 547 -37.55 18.45 -62.74
C LEU A 547 -37.30 18.18 -61.21
N LYS A 548 -36.97 19.21 -60.39
CA LYS A 548 -37.05 19.28 -58.89
C LYS A 548 -36.20 18.28 -58.04
N SER A 549 -36.13 18.33 -56.69
CA SER A 549 -35.93 19.44 -55.70
C SER A 549 -35.95 18.90 -54.24
N MET A 550 -35.46 19.69 -53.26
CA MET A 550 -35.74 19.60 -51.79
C MET A 550 -35.22 18.37 -50.98
N LYS A 551 -35.12 18.35 -49.63
CA LYS A 551 -34.93 19.37 -48.54
C LYS A 551 -34.75 18.67 -47.16
N GLU A 552 -34.29 19.42 -46.14
CA GLU A 552 -34.51 19.24 -44.68
C GLU A 552 -33.52 18.40 -43.80
N LYS A 553 -33.89 18.26 -42.52
CA LYS A 553 -33.10 18.10 -41.24
C LYS A 553 -34.09 17.52 -40.16
N PRO A 554 -33.82 17.40 -38.83
CA PRO A 554 -32.60 17.46 -38.00
C PRO A 554 -32.53 16.37 -36.86
N SER A 555 -31.62 16.57 -35.87
CA SER A 555 -31.79 16.31 -34.40
C SER A 555 -31.22 15.05 -33.70
N GLN A 556 -30.27 15.30 -32.76
CA GLN A 556 -30.11 14.73 -31.39
C GLN A 556 -29.78 13.22 -31.22
N GLN A 557 -29.09 12.74 -30.17
CA GLN A 557 -28.47 13.37 -28.98
C GLN A 557 -27.28 12.51 -28.44
N ASP A 558 -26.30 13.13 -27.77
CA ASP A 558 -25.40 12.64 -26.67
C ASP A 558 -24.66 11.26 -26.80
N LYS A 559 -23.45 11.03 -26.25
CA LYS A 559 -22.64 11.77 -25.25
C LYS A 559 -21.12 11.44 -25.32
N ASP A 560 -20.38 12.05 -24.39
CA ASP A 560 -19.02 11.77 -23.90
C ASP A 560 -17.82 12.18 -24.77
N ALA A 561 -16.71 12.49 -24.09
CA ALA A 561 -15.66 13.38 -24.58
C ALA A 561 -14.24 12.95 -24.17
N SER A 562 -13.26 13.33 -25.00
CA SER A 562 -11.83 13.34 -24.67
C SER A 562 -11.12 14.29 -25.64
N GLU A 563 -10.35 15.24 -25.14
CA GLU A 563 -9.60 16.16 -26.00
C GLU A 563 -8.34 15.50 -26.58
N GLY A 564 -8.07 15.75 -27.85
CA GLY A 564 -6.88 15.24 -28.52
C GLY A 564 -6.71 15.80 -29.92
N SER A 565 -5.56 16.44 -30.17
CA SER A 565 -5.18 16.95 -31.50
C SER A 565 -4.85 15.79 -32.46
N ALA A 566 -5.88 15.23 -33.09
CA ALA A 566 -5.73 14.14 -34.06
C ALA A 566 -6.77 14.21 -35.18
N LEU A 567 -6.35 14.55 -36.40
CA LEU A 567 -7.05 14.05 -37.59
C LEU A 567 -6.81 12.53 -37.66
N LYS A 568 -7.78 11.74 -37.17
CA LYS A 568 -7.75 10.29 -37.31
C LYS A 568 -7.90 9.89 -38.79
N THR A 569 -7.36 8.71 -39.08
CA THR A 569 -7.29 8.06 -40.40
C THR A 569 -8.63 8.03 -41.13
N ALA A 570 -8.60 8.10 -42.46
CA ALA A 570 -9.79 7.96 -43.30
C ALA A 570 -10.48 6.60 -43.07
N GLY A 571 -11.80 6.65 -42.83
CA GLY A 571 -12.72 5.52 -42.92
C GLY A 571 -13.58 5.64 -44.18
N PRO A 572 -14.18 4.54 -44.67
CA PRO A 572 -14.86 4.52 -45.96
C PRO A 572 -16.29 5.07 -45.87
N GLU A 573 -16.50 6.37 -46.17
CA GLU A 573 -17.66 6.82 -46.96
C GLU A 573 -17.62 8.32 -47.38
N GLY A 574 -17.60 8.52 -48.70
CA GLY A 574 -17.68 9.84 -49.36
C GLY A 574 -16.33 10.37 -49.87
N GLU A 575 -16.00 9.95 -51.10
CA GLU A 575 -15.18 10.64 -52.09
C GLU A 575 -14.01 11.47 -51.52
N ILE A 576 -12.95 10.74 -51.18
CA ILE A 576 -11.64 11.28 -50.83
C ILE A 576 -10.71 11.02 -52.01
N THR A 577 -10.43 12.05 -52.80
CA THR A 577 -9.50 11.94 -53.92
C THR A 577 -8.07 12.00 -53.42
N ALA A 578 -7.32 10.91 -53.58
CA ALA A 578 -5.96 10.77 -53.06
C ALA A 578 -5.02 10.16 -54.11
N GLY A 579 -3.79 10.64 -54.15
CA GLY A 579 -2.83 10.31 -55.21
C GLY A 579 -1.50 11.02 -55.04
N PHE A 580 -0.51 10.67 -55.87
CA PHE A 580 0.79 11.36 -55.87
C PHE A 580 0.78 12.58 -56.78
N LEU A 581 1.34 13.70 -56.29
CA LEU A 581 1.68 14.87 -57.12
C LEU A 581 3.10 15.35 -56.80
N LEU A 582 3.75 15.93 -57.79
CA LEU A 582 5.05 16.58 -57.68
C LEU A 582 4.85 18.02 -57.21
N LYS A 583 5.34 18.37 -56.01
CA LYS A 583 5.30 19.74 -55.48
C LYS A 583 6.61 20.48 -55.73
N ARG A 584 6.57 21.72 -56.23
CA ARG A 584 7.76 22.56 -56.41
C ARG A 584 8.27 23.12 -55.07
N SER A 585 9.59 23.11 -54.86
CA SER A 585 10.25 23.65 -53.66
C SER A 585 10.47 25.16 -53.78
N ALA A 586 9.88 25.96 -52.90
CA ALA A 586 10.07 27.42 -52.89
C ALA A 586 11.47 27.90 -52.46
N LYS A 587 12.35 27.01 -51.96
CA LYS A 587 13.74 27.34 -51.58
C LYS A 587 14.79 26.90 -52.60
N THR A 588 14.47 25.94 -53.46
CA THR A 588 15.45 25.27 -54.35
C THR A 588 14.93 25.03 -55.77
N ASN A 589 13.70 25.44 -56.07
CA ASN A 589 12.92 25.19 -57.30
C ASN A 589 12.77 23.71 -57.74
N GLY A 590 13.51 22.77 -57.16
CA GLY A 590 13.38 21.34 -57.42
C GLY A 590 12.02 20.75 -57.02
N TRP A 591 11.62 19.71 -57.74
CA TRP A 591 10.36 19.00 -57.55
C TRP A 591 10.45 17.93 -56.45
N SER A 592 9.30 17.52 -55.91
CA SER A 592 9.21 16.54 -54.84
C SER A 592 7.88 15.79 -54.87
N LYS A 593 7.92 14.49 -55.19
CA LYS A 593 6.73 13.61 -55.13
C LYS A 593 6.20 13.53 -53.70
N ARG A 594 4.91 13.79 -53.52
CA ARG A 594 4.20 13.77 -52.23
C ARG A 594 2.84 13.13 -52.45
N TRP A 595 2.33 12.45 -51.43
CA TRP A 595 0.97 11.93 -51.45
C TRP A 595 0.03 13.04 -51.00
N PHE A 596 -0.96 13.36 -51.83
CA PHE A 596 -1.99 14.37 -51.57
C PHE A 596 -3.33 13.70 -51.30
N VAL A 597 -4.13 14.32 -50.44
CA VAL A 597 -5.46 13.86 -50.05
C VAL A 597 -6.41 15.06 -50.04
N LEU A 598 -7.31 15.10 -51.01
CA LEU A 598 -8.41 16.06 -51.10
C LEU A 598 -9.62 15.50 -50.35
N ASN A 599 -10.08 16.22 -49.33
CA ASN A 599 -11.33 15.94 -48.65
C ASN A 599 -12.38 16.94 -49.14
N GLU A 600 -13.27 16.47 -50.02
CA GLU A 600 -14.16 17.29 -50.82
C GLU A 600 -15.25 17.95 -49.95
N LYS A 601 -15.80 17.19 -48.98
CA LYS A 601 -16.74 17.68 -47.95
C LYS A 601 -16.17 18.85 -47.12
N THR A 602 -14.93 18.75 -46.65
CA THR A 602 -14.30 19.81 -45.83
C THR A 602 -13.65 20.93 -46.63
N GLY A 603 -13.39 20.75 -47.93
CA GLY A 603 -12.67 21.74 -48.74
C GLY A 603 -11.18 21.85 -48.39
N LYS A 604 -10.58 20.76 -47.90
CA LYS A 604 -9.18 20.75 -47.42
C LYS A 604 -8.33 19.76 -48.23
N LEU A 605 -7.15 20.23 -48.65
CA LEU A 605 -6.14 19.46 -49.37
C LEU A 605 -4.93 19.23 -48.45
N GLY A 606 -4.81 18.03 -47.89
CA GLY A 606 -3.68 17.59 -47.07
C GLY A 606 -2.57 16.96 -47.92
N TYR A 607 -1.33 16.94 -47.43
CA TYR A 607 -0.27 16.12 -48.04
C TYR A 607 0.74 15.53 -47.03
N THR A 608 1.30 14.39 -47.41
CA THR A 608 2.30 13.60 -46.68
C THR A 608 3.53 13.31 -47.56
N LYS A 609 4.61 12.76 -46.97
CA LYS A 609 5.79 12.28 -47.72
C LYS A 609 5.58 10.85 -48.27
N LYS A 610 4.80 10.03 -47.56
CA LYS A 610 4.39 8.67 -47.94
C LYS A 610 2.88 8.47 -47.76
N GLN A 611 2.31 7.43 -48.36
CA GLN A 611 0.87 7.12 -48.27
C GLN A 611 0.47 6.62 -46.87
N GLU A 612 1.39 5.94 -46.17
CA GLU A 612 1.16 5.37 -44.82
C GLU A 612 1.27 6.38 -43.66
N GLU A 613 1.65 7.65 -43.91
CA GLU A 613 1.86 8.66 -42.86
C GLU A 613 0.52 9.14 -42.26
N ARG A 614 0.26 8.79 -40.99
CA ARG A 614 -0.97 9.17 -40.26
C ARG A 614 -1.15 10.69 -40.02
N HIS A 615 -0.16 11.53 -40.33
CA HIS A 615 -0.17 12.96 -40.02
C HIS A 615 0.26 13.81 -41.24
N PHE A 616 -0.63 14.70 -41.70
CA PHE A 616 -0.33 15.61 -42.81
C PHE A 616 0.80 16.59 -42.47
N ARG A 617 1.80 16.72 -43.36
CA ARG A 617 2.93 17.67 -43.19
C ARG A 617 2.57 19.12 -43.54
N GLY A 618 1.39 19.30 -44.14
CA GLY A 618 0.69 20.55 -44.33
C GLY A 618 -0.72 20.31 -44.90
N VAL A 619 -1.63 21.25 -44.64
CA VAL A 619 -3.00 21.25 -45.14
C VAL A 619 -3.30 22.62 -45.74
N ILE A 620 -4.01 22.65 -46.85
CA ILE A 620 -4.45 23.85 -47.57
C ILE A 620 -5.98 23.92 -47.50
N THR A 621 -6.54 25.05 -47.08
CA THR A 621 -7.99 25.31 -47.12
C THR A 621 -8.34 25.97 -48.46
N LEU A 622 -9.16 25.29 -49.27
CA LEU A 622 -9.43 25.67 -50.66
C LEU A 622 -10.50 26.77 -50.80
N GLU A 623 -11.23 27.07 -49.73
CA GLU A 623 -12.38 28.00 -49.66
C GLU A 623 -11.99 29.45 -50.05
N GLU A 624 -10.73 29.83 -49.86
CA GLU A 624 -10.16 31.12 -50.28
C GLU A 624 -9.09 30.98 -51.38
N CYS A 625 -9.03 29.86 -52.09
CA CYS A 625 -8.03 29.63 -53.14
C CYS A 625 -8.52 30.03 -54.53
N ILE A 626 -7.57 30.36 -55.40
CA ILE A 626 -7.72 30.51 -56.85
C ILE A 626 -6.88 29.40 -57.50
N LEU A 627 -7.43 28.78 -58.54
CA LEU A 627 -6.77 27.74 -59.34
C LEU A 627 -6.31 28.36 -60.66
N GLU A 628 -5.00 28.30 -60.92
CA GLU A 628 -4.33 28.84 -62.10
C GLU A 628 -3.66 27.71 -62.88
N GLU A 629 -4.02 27.54 -64.14
CA GLU A 629 -3.27 26.69 -65.07
C GLU A 629 -2.14 27.52 -65.67
N VAL A 630 -0.90 27.07 -65.48
CA VAL A 630 0.30 27.81 -65.90
C VAL A 630 0.66 27.38 -67.30
N THR A 631 0.57 28.27 -68.29
CA THR A 631 1.05 28.04 -69.67
C THR A 631 2.58 28.14 -69.75
N ASP A 632 3.19 27.50 -70.75
CA ASP A 632 4.64 27.20 -70.81
C ASP A 632 5.61 28.39 -70.98
N GLU A 633 5.17 29.63 -70.76
CA GLU A 633 5.99 30.85 -70.99
C GLU A 633 6.45 31.58 -69.69
N GLU A 634 6.02 31.14 -68.49
CA GLU A 634 6.49 31.67 -67.19
C GLU A 634 7.61 30.83 -66.52
N GLU A 635 8.59 30.30 -67.26
CA GLU A 635 9.74 29.56 -66.68
C GLU A 635 11.14 30.06 -67.10
N ALA A 636 11.36 31.39 -67.07
CA ALA A 636 12.69 32.01 -67.07
C ALA A 636 12.72 33.33 -66.26
N PRO A 637 13.76 33.57 -65.45
CA PRO A 637 14.72 34.64 -65.80
C PRO A 637 16.19 34.17 -65.80
N ALA A 638 17.06 34.93 -66.47
CA ALA A 638 18.40 34.50 -66.88
C ALA A 638 19.52 34.63 -65.81
N PRO A 639 20.57 33.77 -65.86
CA PRO A 639 21.81 33.92 -65.13
C PRO A 639 22.87 34.72 -65.93
N THR A 640 23.82 35.36 -65.22
CA THR A 640 24.90 36.15 -65.84
C THR A 640 26.24 35.40 -65.87
N LYS A 641 26.84 35.26 -67.08
CA LYS A 641 28.28 35.06 -67.40
C LYS A 641 29.05 33.97 -66.61
N SER A 642 29.68 32.96 -67.22
CA SER A 642 30.20 32.79 -68.60
C SER A 642 30.56 31.29 -68.85
N SER A 643 31.22 30.79 -69.90
CA SER A 643 32.00 31.43 -70.99
C SER A 643 32.04 30.63 -72.32
N LYS A 644 32.59 29.41 -72.32
CA LYS A 644 33.01 28.60 -73.49
C LYS A 644 32.99 27.09 -73.12
N ASP A 645 32.92 26.12 -74.04
CA ASP A 645 33.04 26.12 -75.51
C ASP A 645 32.29 24.92 -76.16
N LYS A 646 32.30 24.83 -77.50
CA LYS A 646 31.91 23.67 -78.38
C LYS A 646 30.42 23.38 -78.65
N LYS A 647 30.19 22.54 -79.68
CA LYS A 647 29.08 22.55 -80.65
C LYS A 647 28.68 21.12 -81.09
N ALA A 648 27.38 20.84 -81.23
CA ALA A 648 26.79 19.65 -81.88
C ALA A 648 25.33 19.93 -82.32
N ASN A 649 24.76 19.15 -83.26
CA ASN A 649 23.49 19.46 -83.95
C ASN A 649 22.36 18.42 -83.72
N GLY A 650 21.15 18.89 -83.37
CA GLY A 650 19.83 18.31 -83.69
C GLY A 650 19.45 16.93 -83.09
N PRO A 651 18.22 16.43 -83.37
CA PRO A 651 17.08 17.06 -84.06
C PRO A 651 15.86 17.29 -83.12
N ASP A 652 14.65 17.38 -83.67
CA ASP A 652 13.39 17.74 -83.01
C ASP A 652 12.98 16.91 -81.78
N VAL A 653 12.29 17.57 -80.84
CA VAL A 653 11.50 16.95 -79.76
C VAL A 653 10.12 17.60 -79.72
N ALA A 654 9.07 16.79 -79.77
CA ALA A 654 7.68 17.27 -79.73
C ALA A 654 7.37 18.03 -78.43
N LYS A 655 6.44 19.00 -78.49
CA LYS A 655 5.95 19.73 -77.30
C LYS A 655 5.48 18.74 -76.23
N ALA A 656 6.24 18.64 -75.14
CA ALA A 656 5.84 17.86 -73.98
C ALA A 656 4.53 18.45 -73.40
N PRO A 657 3.56 17.63 -72.98
CA PRO A 657 2.30 18.14 -72.47
C PRO A 657 2.52 18.90 -71.15
N ASN A 658 1.87 20.05 -71.01
CA ASN A 658 1.94 20.85 -69.80
C ASN A 658 1.19 20.15 -68.64
N LEU A 659 1.95 19.55 -67.73
CA LEU A 659 1.42 18.85 -66.55
C LEU A 659 1.36 19.72 -65.28
N VAL A 660 1.58 21.04 -65.39
CA VAL A 660 1.73 21.96 -64.24
C VAL A 660 0.43 22.72 -63.97
N PHE A 661 0.16 22.99 -62.68
CA PHE A 661 -0.88 23.91 -62.22
C PHE A 661 -0.50 24.54 -60.88
N LYS A 662 -1.19 25.61 -60.49
CA LYS A 662 -0.81 26.51 -59.40
C LYS A 662 -2.04 26.90 -58.56
N ILE A 663 -1.87 26.91 -57.25
CA ILE A 663 -2.89 27.31 -56.28
C ILE A 663 -2.41 28.58 -55.57
N THR A 664 -3.16 29.67 -55.71
CA THR A 664 -2.90 30.99 -55.10
C THR A 664 -4.01 31.35 -54.11
N SER A 665 -3.79 32.32 -53.21
CA SER A 665 -4.86 32.84 -52.35
C SER A 665 -5.62 33.96 -53.06
N ARG A 666 -6.94 34.00 -52.89
CA ARG A 666 -7.80 35.12 -53.29
C ARG A 666 -7.41 36.43 -52.58
N VAL A 667 -6.91 36.36 -51.36
CA VAL A 667 -6.49 37.53 -50.58
C VAL A 667 -5.01 37.81 -50.89
N PRO A 668 -4.66 38.97 -51.49
CA PRO A 668 -3.27 39.33 -51.70
C PRO A 668 -2.47 39.27 -50.39
N TYR A 669 -1.22 38.80 -50.48
CA TYR A 669 -0.30 38.62 -49.35
C TYR A 669 -0.69 37.57 -48.29
N LYS A 670 -1.90 36.96 -48.35
CA LYS A 670 -2.25 35.81 -47.51
C LYS A 670 -1.57 34.54 -48.02
N THR A 671 -1.05 33.72 -47.11
CA THR A 671 -0.33 32.49 -47.48
C THR A 671 -1.28 31.30 -47.64
N VAL A 672 -1.12 30.57 -48.75
CA VAL A 672 -1.85 29.33 -49.06
C VAL A 672 -1.33 28.17 -48.20
N LEU A 673 -0.03 28.18 -47.89
CA LEU A 673 0.61 27.13 -47.11
C LEU A 673 1.84 27.63 -46.36
N LYS A 674 1.77 27.68 -45.03
CA LYS A 674 2.84 28.17 -44.13
C LYS A 674 3.29 29.58 -44.54
N ALA A 675 4.49 29.76 -45.08
CA ALA A 675 5.04 31.05 -45.51
C ALA A 675 4.91 31.31 -47.02
N HIS A 676 4.11 30.53 -47.75
CA HIS A 676 4.03 30.60 -49.22
C HIS A 676 2.67 31.11 -49.71
N SER A 677 2.69 32.17 -50.54
CA SER A 677 1.51 32.77 -51.21
C SER A 677 1.01 31.99 -52.42
N ALA A 678 1.81 31.05 -52.95
CA ALA A 678 1.45 30.16 -54.04
C ALA A 678 2.02 28.74 -53.80
N VAL A 679 1.31 27.73 -54.29
CA VAL A 679 1.76 26.33 -54.33
C VAL A 679 1.68 25.82 -55.77
N VAL A 680 2.82 25.45 -56.35
CA VAL A 680 2.90 24.89 -57.70
C VAL A 680 3.00 23.37 -57.62
N LEU A 681 2.14 22.69 -58.38
CA LEU A 681 1.99 21.24 -58.45
C LEU A 681 2.13 20.76 -59.89
N LYS A 682 2.61 19.52 -60.06
CA LYS A 682 2.73 18.82 -61.34
C LYS A 682 2.17 17.41 -61.22
N ALA A 683 1.34 17.02 -62.17
CA ALA A 683 0.78 15.66 -62.27
C ALA A 683 1.76 14.70 -62.97
N GLU A 684 1.46 13.40 -62.94
CA GLU A 684 2.30 12.37 -63.57
C GLU A 684 1.88 12.07 -65.03
N SER A 685 0.57 12.17 -65.34
CA SER A 685 0.02 12.17 -66.70
C SER A 685 -0.95 13.33 -66.97
N VAL A 686 -1.36 13.50 -68.23
CA VAL A 686 -2.38 14.48 -68.64
C VAL A 686 -3.75 14.14 -68.04
N ALA A 687 -4.10 12.86 -67.98
CA ALA A 687 -5.34 12.39 -67.37
C ALA A 687 -5.40 12.76 -65.87
N ASP A 688 -4.30 12.50 -65.14
CA ASP A 688 -4.17 12.91 -63.73
C ASP A 688 -4.33 14.43 -63.57
N LYS A 689 -3.72 15.24 -64.45
CA LYS A 689 -3.88 16.70 -64.42
C LYS A 689 -5.36 17.08 -64.59
N THR A 690 -6.07 16.51 -65.57
CA THR A 690 -7.48 16.84 -65.80
C THR A 690 -8.40 16.37 -64.67
N GLU A 691 -8.14 15.20 -64.06
CA GLU A 691 -8.93 14.70 -62.93
C GLU A 691 -8.74 15.59 -61.68
N TRP A 692 -7.48 15.85 -61.29
CA TRP A 692 -7.15 16.71 -60.15
C TRP A 692 -7.64 18.14 -60.36
N LEU A 693 -7.51 18.69 -61.57
CA LEU A 693 -8.05 20.01 -61.87
C LEU A 693 -9.57 20.05 -61.78
N ASN A 694 -10.30 19.10 -62.36
CA ASN A 694 -11.76 19.08 -62.28
C ASN A 694 -12.25 18.98 -60.83
N LYS A 695 -11.67 18.09 -60.02
CA LYS A 695 -12.07 17.91 -58.62
C LYS A 695 -11.72 19.10 -57.74
N LEU A 696 -10.53 19.69 -57.90
CA LEU A 696 -10.18 20.95 -57.24
C LEU A 696 -11.08 22.11 -57.71
N ARG A 697 -11.42 22.18 -59.00
CA ARG A 697 -12.31 23.18 -59.59
C ARG A 697 -13.72 23.09 -59.02
N ILE A 698 -14.26 21.88 -58.85
CA ILE A 698 -15.55 21.61 -58.19
C ILE A 698 -15.50 22.09 -56.73
N VAL A 699 -14.54 21.61 -55.94
CA VAL A 699 -14.44 21.92 -54.50
C VAL A 699 -14.21 23.42 -54.23
N ILE A 700 -13.37 24.08 -55.04
CA ILE A 700 -13.12 25.53 -54.97
C ILE A 700 -14.41 26.29 -55.33
N SER A 701 -15.08 25.94 -56.43
CA SER A 701 -16.27 26.67 -56.88
C SER A 701 -17.49 26.47 -55.96
N SER A 702 -17.73 25.25 -55.48
CA SER A 702 -18.85 24.94 -54.57
C SER A 702 -18.76 25.66 -53.23
N LYS A 703 -17.55 26.06 -52.83
CA LYS A 703 -17.30 26.84 -51.61
C LYS A 703 -16.96 28.31 -51.89
N GLY A 704 -17.31 28.81 -53.08
CA GLY A 704 -17.29 30.24 -53.41
C GLY A 704 -15.94 30.79 -53.88
N GLY A 705 -14.94 29.95 -54.16
CA GLY A 705 -13.69 30.33 -54.83
C GLY A 705 -13.87 30.76 -56.29
N GLN A 706 -12.78 31.12 -56.98
CA GLN A 706 -12.85 31.58 -58.38
C GLN A 706 -11.83 30.88 -59.27
N VAL A 707 -12.24 30.60 -60.51
CA VAL A 707 -11.48 29.87 -61.53
C VAL A 707 -11.28 30.81 -62.73
N LYS A 708 -10.10 30.79 -63.34
CA LYS A 708 -9.84 31.43 -64.65
C LYS A 708 -9.64 30.35 -65.70
N GLY A 709 -10.52 30.30 -66.70
CA GLY A 709 -10.40 29.37 -67.82
C GLY A 709 -11.62 29.43 -68.75
N GLU A 710 -11.45 30.11 -69.89
CA GLU A 710 -12.34 30.16 -71.06
C GLU A 710 -13.77 30.73 -70.87
N SER A 711 -14.41 31.15 -71.97
CA SER A 711 -15.55 32.07 -71.91
C SER A 711 -16.50 32.07 -73.12
N ALA A 712 -17.71 31.52 -72.95
CA ALA A 712 -18.95 31.79 -73.71
C ALA A 712 -20.10 31.03 -73.03
N LEU A 713 -21.38 31.44 -73.02
CA LEU A 713 -22.10 32.70 -73.29
C LEU A 713 -23.50 32.54 -72.63
N PRO A 714 -24.16 33.62 -72.16
CA PRO A 714 -25.63 33.63 -72.09
C PRO A 714 -26.26 34.82 -72.83
N ILE A 715 -27.48 34.62 -73.31
CA ILE A 715 -28.23 35.57 -74.17
C ILE A 715 -29.10 36.56 -73.34
N ARG A 716 -29.34 37.73 -73.92
CA ARG A 716 -30.20 38.83 -73.41
C ARG A 716 -31.64 38.39 -73.09
N GLN A 717 -32.26 39.08 -72.13
CA GLN A 717 -33.61 39.66 -72.31
C GLN A 717 -33.63 41.13 -71.87
N SER A 718 -34.48 41.95 -72.50
CA SER A 718 -34.72 43.38 -72.25
C SER A 718 -35.81 43.51 -71.17
N LEU A 719 -35.72 44.35 -70.13
CA LEU A 719 -35.67 45.83 -70.05
C LEU A 719 -36.91 46.57 -70.60
N SER A 720 -37.64 47.18 -69.67
CA SER A 720 -38.53 48.36 -69.71
C SER A 720 -39.10 48.49 -68.27
N ASP A 721 -39.15 49.61 -67.55
CA ASP A 721 -38.65 50.99 -67.72
C ASP A 721 -37.91 51.40 -66.42
N GLY A 722 -37.17 52.51 -66.30
CA GLY A 722 -36.98 53.65 -67.20
C GLY A 722 -37.16 54.97 -66.43
N SER A 723 -36.15 55.39 -65.66
CA SER A 723 -36.10 56.70 -65.00
C SER A 723 -34.72 57.32 -65.11
N LEU A 724 -34.69 58.62 -65.44
CA LEU A 724 -33.51 59.42 -65.71
C LEU A 724 -33.03 60.10 -64.42
N GLU A 725 -31.78 59.90 -63.99
CA GLU A 725 -31.19 60.70 -62.91
C GLU A 725 -29.70 60.95 -63.14
N THR A 726 -29.26 62.17 -62.84
CA THR A 726 -27.94 62.72 -63.21
C THR A 726 -26.79 62.26 -62.31
N MET A 727 -25.55 62.40 -62.80
CA MET A 727 -24.33 62.11 -62.02
C MET A 727 -24.19 63.01 -60.78
N THR A 728 -24.68 62.52 -59.63
CA THR A 728 -24.28 63.00 -58.30
C THR A 728 -23.60 61.87 -57.54
N ARG A 729 -22.53 62.18 -56.79
CA ARG A 729 -21.92 61.23 -55.86
C ARG A 729 -22.94 60.92 -54.75
N ARG A 730 -23.56 59.74 -54.77
CA ARG A 730 -24.18 59.20 -53.55
C ARG A 730 -23.06 58.95 -52.53
N PRO A 731 -23.11 59.51 -51.31
CA PRO A 731 -22.27 59.05 -50.22
C PRO A 731 -22.51 57.56 -49.97
N ALA A 732 -21.53 56.86 -49.39
CA ALA A 732 -21.83 55.58 -48.74
C ALA A 732 -22.85 55.83 -47.61
N ASP A 733 -23.74 54.87 -47.33
CA ASP A 733 -24.66 54.98 -46.19
C ASP A 733 -23.84 55.13 -44.90
N PRO A 734 -23.99 56.25 -44.15
CA PRO A 734 -23.25 56.45 -42.90
C PRO A 734 -23.52 55.35 -41.87
N GLU A 735 -24.68 54.69 -41.92
CA GLU A 735 -24.97 53.56 -41.04
C GLU A 735 -24.28 52.27 -41.48
N GLU A 736 -24.09 52.04 -42.78
CA GLU A 736 -23.30 50.92 -43.29
C GLU A 736 -21.79 51.08 -43.03
N GLU A 737 -21.25 52.29 -43.19
CA GLU A 737 -19.87 52.58 -42.77
C GLU A 737 -19.69 52.42 -41.26
N LEU A 738 -20.65 52.89 -40.44
CA LEU A 738 -20.62 52.71 -38.99
C LEU A 738 -20.70 51.22 -38.60
N ARG A 739 -21.57 50.44 -39.25
CA ARG A 739 -21.72 48.99 -39.04
C ARG A 739 -20.42 48.24 -39.37
N TRP A 740 -19.70 48.65 -40.41
CA TRP A 740 -18.38 48.08 -40.74
C TRP A 740 -17.31 48.47 -39.70
N MET A 741 -17.23 49.74 -39.29
CA MET A 741 -16.28 50.18 -38.25
C MET A 741 -16.54 49.49 -36.90
N ALA A 742 -17.81 49.27 -36.54
CA ALA A 742 -18.20 48.51 -35.36
C ALA A 742 -17.69 47.07 -35.39
N GLN A 743 -17.76 46.39 -36.55
CA GLN A 743 -17.29 45.01 -36.70
C GLN A 743 -15.77 44.88 -36.64
N GLU A 744 -15.02 45.86 -37.14
CA GLU A 744 -13.55 45.91 -36.99
C GLU A 744 -13.13 46.17 -35.54
N VAL A 745 -13.85 47.05 -34.83
CA VAL A 745 -13.64 47.30 -33.39
C VAL A 745 -14.04 46.10 -32.54
N ARG A 746 -15.10 45.36 -32.92
CA ARG A 746 -15.45 44.06 -32.31
C ARG A 746 -14.29 43.07 -32.43
N GLY A 747 -13.70 42.92 -33.60
CA GLY A 747 -12.54 42.04 -33.82
C GLY A 747 -11.30 42.43 -32.99
N TYR A 748 -11.12 43.73 -32.70
CA TYR A 748 -10.08 44.19 -31.77
C TYR A 748 -10.43 43.86 -30.30
N VAL A 749 -11.68 44.12 -29.87
CA VAL A 749 -12.14 43.78 -28.51
C VAL A 749 -12.06 42.26 -28.28
N GLU A 750 -12.46 41.44 -29.24
CA GLU A 750 -12.30 39.98 -29.19
C GLU A 750 -10.82 39.57 -29.07
N ALA A 751 -9.90 40.24 -29.77
CA ALA A 751 -8.46 39.99 -29.62
C ALA A 751 -7.92 40.38 -28.23
N VAL A 752 -8.37 41.51 -27.67
CA VAL A 752 -7.99 41.95 -26.30
C VAL A 752 -8.58 41.02 -25.24
N LEU A 753 -9.83 40.58 -25.38
CA LEU A 753 -10.45 39.62 -24.49
C LEU A 753 -9.73 38.26 -24.52
N ASN A 754 -9.24 37.81 -25.68
CA ASN A 754 -8.38 36.62 -25.77
C ASN A 754 -6.98 36.85 -25.14
N SER A 755 -6.42 38.06 -25.23
CA SER A 755 -5.18 38.43 -24.51
C SER A 755 -5.38 38.37 -22.99
N LEU A 756 -6.46 38.97 -22.48
CA LEU A 756 -6.86 38.91 -21.07
C LEU A 756 -7.12 37.47 -20.61
N ALA A 757 -7.80 36.66 -21.42
CA ALA A 757 -8.01 35.23 -21.15
C ALA A 757 -6.70 34.46 -20.93
N ALA A 758 -5.62 34.83 -21.64
CA ALA A 758 -4.30 34.21 -21.50
C ALA A 758 -3.38 34.87 -20.45
N ASN A 759 -3.70 36.08 -19.97
CA ASN A 759 -2.83 36.85 -19.07
C ASN A 759 -3.36 36.94 -17.62
N VAL A 760 -4.67 36.98 -17.42
CA VAL A 760 -5.28 36.94 -16.08
C VAL A 760 -4.87 35.67 -15.31
N PRO A 761 -4.90 34.45 -15.88
CA PRO A 761 -4.41 33.26 -15.18
C PRO A 761 -2.97 33.38 -14.65
N LYS A 762 -2.06 33.99 -15.42
CA LYS A 762 -0.66 34.20 -15.02
C LYS A 762 -0.56 35.13 -13.81
N ALA A 763 -1.39 36.17 -13.75
CA ALA A 763 -1.47 37.07 -12.61
C ALA A 763 -2.10 36.38 -11.38
N VAL A 764 -3.08 35.51 -11.56
CA VAL A 764 -3.64 34.70 -10.46
C VAL A 764 -2.61 33.69 -9.95
N VAL A 765 -1.85 33.03 -10.82
CA VAL A 765 -0.74 32.15 -10.45
C VAL A 765 0.32 32.93 -9.65
N LEU A 766 0.82 34.04 -10.17
CA LEU A 766 1.84 34.85 -9.48
C LEU A 766 1.36 35.42 -8.14
N CYS A 767 0.16 35.99 -8.08
CA CYS A 767 -0.32 36.70 -6.89
C CYS A 767 -1.03 35.81 -5.85
N GLN A 768 -1.39 34.56 -6.18
CA GLN A 768 -1.94 33.59 -5.22
C GLN A 768 -1.18 32.27 -5.19
N VAL A 769 -1.02 31.58 -6.31
CA VAL A 769 -0.53 30.18 -6.31
C VAL A 769 0.94 30.10 -5.90
N GLU A 770 1.81 30.93 -6.46
CA GLU A 770 3.24 30.93 -6.08
C GLU A 770 3.45 31.61 -4.71
N LYS A 771 2.78 32.75 -4.44
CA LYS A 771 2.75 33.33 -3.08
C LYS A 771 2.31 32.32 -2.01
N ALA A 772 1.32 31.48 -2.27
CA ALA A 772 0.86 30.46 -1.33
C ALA A 772 1.89 29.34 -1.11
N LYS A 773 2.82 29.11 -2.04
CA LYS A 773 3.96 28.19 -1.83
C LYS A 773 5.09 28.86 -1.06
N GLU A 774 5.46 30.09 -1.43
CA GLU A 774 6.66 30.78 -0.93
C GLU A 774 6.44 31.52 0.40
N ASP A 775 5.32 32.23 0.55
CA ASP A 775 5.05 33.06 1.73
C ASP A 775 4.33 32.31 2.86
N MET A 776 3.63 31.19 2.59
CA MET A 776 2.73 30.57 3.58
C MET A 776 3.46 30.06 4.83
N LEU A 777 4.59 29.37 4.68
CA LEU A 777 5.41 28.98 5.83
C LEU A 777 5.91 30.20 6.60
N THR A 778 6.37 31.23 5.90
CA THR A 778 6.85 32.48 6.50
C THR A 778 5.75 33.18 7.30
N LYS A 779 4.49 33.13 6.84
CA LYS A 779 3.32 33.61 7.58
C LYS A 779 3.04 32.74 8.81
N LEU A 780 3.02 31.42 8.68
CA LEU A 780 2.83 30.50 9.81
C LEU A 780 3.89 30.70 10.91
N TYR A 781 5.17 30.72 10.53
CA TYR A 781 6.30 30.98 11.43
C TYR A 781 6.18 32.34 12.13
N SER A 782 5.87 33.41 11.39
CA SER A 782 5.71 34.76 11.95
C SER A 782 4.55 34.81 12.95
N SER A 783 3.39 34.27 12.60
CA SER A 783 2.21 34.27 13.47
C SER A 783 2.40 33.43 14.72
N ILE A 784 3.00 32.23 14.60
CA ILE A 784 3.21 31.30 15.73
C ILE A 784 4.35 31.76 16.63
N SER A 785 5.45 32.28 16.09
CA SER A 785 6.56 32.83 16.91
C SER A 785 6.15 34.08 17.70
N ALA A 786 5.18 34.85 17.20
CA ALA A 786 4.57 35.98 17.91
C ALA A 786 3.62 35.57 19.05
N GLN A 787 3.20 34.29 19.14
CA GLN A 787 2.38 33.82 20.26
C GLN A 787 3.21 33.61 21.54
N SER A 788 2.57 33.81 22.69
CA SER A 788 3.17 33.51 23.98
C SER A 788 3.37 32.00 24.13
N THR A 789 4.44 31.57 24.82
CA THR A 789 4.74 30.14 25.01
C THR A 789 3.56 29.41 25.65
N ALA A 790 2.91 30.01 26.66
CA ALA A 790 1.73 29.46 27.31
C ALA A 790 0.54 29.21 26.36
N LYS A 791 0.36 30.03 25.31
CA LYS A 791 -0.68 29.79 24.30
C LYS A 791 -0.33 28.62 23.38
N ILE A 792 0.94 28.47 23.02
CA ILE A 792 1.42 27.33 22.23
C ILE A 792 1.32 26.03 23.05
N GLU A 793 1.64 26.08 24.35
CA GLU A 793 1.45 24.97 25.29
C GLU A 793 -0.02 24.58 25.45
N GLU A 794 -0.95 25.55 25.48
CA GLU A 794 -2.40 25.30 25.46
C GLU A 794 -2.86 24.64 24.14
N LEU A 795 -2.35 25.11 23.00
CA LEU A 795 -2.72 24.60 21.68
C LEU A 795 -2.18 23.18 21.41
N LEU A 796 -1.01 22.85 21.96
CA LEU A 796 -0.37 21.54 21.89
C LEU A 796 -0.75 20.60 23.05
N GLN A 797 -1.86 20.85 23.76
CA GLN A 797 -2.38 19.88 24.71
C GLN A 797 -2.90 18.63 23.99
N GLU A 798 -2.34 17.48 24.36
CA GLU A 798 -2.77 16.16 23.91
C GLU A 798 -4.01 15.67 24.68
N ASP A 799 -4.87 14.90 24.02
CA ASP A 799 -5.99 14.20 24.67
C ASP A 799 -5.45 13.27 25.78
N GLN A 800 -5.98 13.44 27.00
CA GLN A 800 -5.63 12.64 28.17
C GLN A 800 -5.83 11.12 27.93
N ASN A 801 -6.74 10.72 27.06
CA ASN A 801 -6.94 9.32 26.67
C ASN A 801 -5.78 8.80 25.80
N VAL A 802 -5.32 9.61 24.84
CA VAL A 802 -4.16 9.30 23.98
C VAL A 802 -2.88 9.26 24.82
N LYS A 803 -2.69 10.23 25.71
CA LYS A 803 -1.55 10.26 26.66
C LYS A 803 -1.51 9.00 27.54
N ARG A 804 -2.61 8.66 28.22
CA ARG A 804 -2.71 7.44 29.06
C ARG A 804 -2.48 6.16 28.25
N ARG A 805 -2.96 6.11 27.00
CA ARG A 805 -2.71 4.98 26.09
C ARG A 805 -1.22 4.86 25.75
N ARG A 806 -0.54 5.97 25.40
CA ARG A 806 0.92 5.97 25.19
C ARG A 806 1.65 5.49 26.44
N GLU A 807 1.35 6.04 27.62
CA GLU A 807 2.01 5.67 28.88
C GLU A 807 1.85 4.16 29.20
N ARG A 808 0.65 3.58 29.00
CA ARG A 808 0.40 2.14 29.22
C ARG A 808 1.18 1.25 28.24
N ILE A 809 1.23 1.63 26.97
CA ILE A 809 1.95 0.88 25.93
C ILE A 809 3.48 1.06 26.05
N GLN A 810 3.95 2.22 26.51
CA GLN A 810 5.35 2.50 26.79
C GLN A 810 5.84 1.69 28.01
N LYS A 811 5.03 1.55 29.08
CA LYS A 811 5.25 0.56 30.15
C LYS A 811 5.36 -0.85 29.56
N GLN A 812 4.39 -1.28 28.74
CA GLN A 812 4.36 -2.61 28.12
C GLN A 812 5.60 -2.90 27.26
N SER A 813 6.03 -1.93 26.45
CA SER A 813 7.26 -2.00 25.63
C SER A 813 8.53 -2.16 26.49
N SER A 814 8.64 -1.42 27.59
CA SER A 814 9.76 -1.53 28.52
C SER A 814 9.82 -2.92 29.20
N LEU A 815 8.65 -3.49 29.54
CA LEU A 815 8.54 -4.82 30.13
C LEU A 815 8.81 -5.94 29.10
N LEU A 816 8.29 -5.82 27.87
CA LEU A 816 8.61 -6.69 26.73
C LEU A 816 10.11 -6.73 26.47
N SER A 817 10.76 -5.55 26.41
CA SER A 817 12.20 -5.41 26.20
C SER A 817 13.01 -6.08 27.30
N LYS A 818 12.62 -5.86 28.57
CA LYS A 818 13.25 -6.48 29.74
C LYS A 818 13.12 -8.00 29.72
N LEU A 819 11.92 -8.53 29.53
CA LEU A 819 11.64 -9.97 29.53
C LEU A 819 12.33 -10.68 28.36
N THR A 820 12.27 -10.11 27.15
CA THR A 820 12.95 -10.66 25.96
C THR A 820 14.46 -10.73 26.17
N ARG A 821 15.07 -9.70 26.76
CA ARG A 821 16.49 -9.70 27.12
C ARG A 821 16.82 -10.76 28.17
N GLN A 822 16.03 -10.89 29.24
CA GLN A 822 16.25 -11.90 30.29
C GLN A 822 16.15 -13.31 29.72
N LEU A 823 15.07 -13.62 29.00
CA LEU A 823 14.84 -14.93 28.40
C LEU A 823 15.88 -15.29 27.34
N SER A 824 16.34 -14.33 26.52
CA SER A 824 17.42 -14.54 25.55
C SER A 824 18.76 -14.88 26.21
N ILE A 825 19.08 -14.31 27.37
CA ILE A 825 20.30 -14.67 28.12
C ILE A 825 20.25 -16.15 28.59
N HIS A 826 19.09 -16.62 29.05
CA HIS A 826 18.90 -18.02 29.43
C HIS A 826 18.92 -18.96 28.23
N ASP A 827 18.34 -18.57 27.09
CA ASP A 827 18.35 -19.37 25.86
C ASP A 827 19.77 -19.55 25.31
N ASN A 828 20.54 -18.46 25.23
CA ASN A 828 21.96 -18.50 24.85
C ASN A 828 22.80 -19.37 25.82
N ARG A 829 22.53 -19.33 27.13
CA ARG A 829 23.18 -20.22 28.11
C ARG A 829 22.80 -21.69 27.88
N ALA A 830 21.53 -21.99 27.58
CA ALA A 830 21.03 -23.34 27.32
C ALA A 830 21.49 -23.92 25.96
N ALA A 831 21.77 -23.06 24.99
CA ALA A 831 22.42 -23.40 23.73
C ALA A 831 23.91 -23.71 23.96
N ALA A 832 24.66 -22.81 24.60
CA ALA A 832 26.08 -22.98 24.89
C ALA A 832 26.37 -24.28 25.68
N ALA A 833 25.56 -24.58 26.71
CA ALA A 833 25.70 -25.82 27.48
C ALA A 833 25.50 -27.10 26.64
N ALA A 834 24.67 -27.05 25.58
CA ALA A 834 24.46 -28.18 24.69
C ALA A 834 25.63 -28.38 23.70
N SER A 835 26.30 -27.31 23.29
CA SER A 835 27.49 -27.39 22.43
C SER A 835 28.64 -28.15 23.08
N TYR A 836 28.79 -28.07 24.42
CA TYR A 836 29.80 -28.85 25.15
C TYR A 836 29.40 -30.30 25.37
N ALA A 837 28.11 -30.58 25.62
CA ALA A 837 27.62 -31.94 25.88
C ALA A 837 27.79 -32.92 24.69
N ASN A 838 27.82 -32.40 23.45
CA ASN A 838 28.08 -33.21 22.25
C ASN A 838 29.57 -33.52 22.02
N GLY A 839 30.48 -33.11 22.91
CA GLY A 839 31.93 -33.34 22.76
C GLY A 839 32.44 -34.71 23.23
N GLU A 840 31.71 -35.39 24.11
CA GLU A 840 32.23 -36.58 24.85
C GLU A 840 31.24 -37.76 24.86
N ALA A 841 30.82 -38.25 23.68
CA ALA A 841 29.89 -39.41 23.60
C ALA A 841 30.02 -40.32 22.36
N GLU A 842 31.17 -40.40 21.67
CA GLU A 842 31.41 -41.43 20.65
C GLU A 842 32.51 -42.43 21.07
N SER A 843 32.09 -43.55 21.68
CA SER A 843 32.89 -44.76 21.78
C SER A 843 32.02 -45.98 21.46
N SER A 844 32.38 -46.70 20.39
CA SER A 844 31.63 -47.86 19.90
C SER A 844 31.96 -49.15 20.66
N PRO A 845 31.01 -50.08 20.83
CA PRO A 845 31.18 -51.27 21.66
C PRO A 845 32.05 -52.34 20.97
N THR A 846 32.85 -53.09 21.75
CA THR A 846 33.61 -54.24 21.26
C THR A 846 33.58 -55.43 22.22
N ALA A 847 33.66 -56.63 21.63
CA ALA A 847 33.92 -57.95 22.24
C ALA A 847 32.90 -58.52 23.26
N SER A 848 32.46 -59.75 22.99
CA SER A 848 31.60 -60.57 23.85
C SER A 848 32.38 -61.60 24.67
N SER A 849 32.02 -61.80 25.94
CA SER A 849 32.35 -62.99 26.75
C SER A 849 31.26 -63.25 27.80
N PRO A 850 31.17 -64.46 28.39
CA PRO A 850 29.85 -65.08 28.59
C PRO A 850 29.25 -65.04 30.01
N SER A 851 27.93 -65.33 30.03
CA SER A 851 27.14 -65.90 31.13
C SER A 851 27.08 -65.16 32.48
N SER A 852 26.11 -64.26 32.62
CA SER A 852 24.95 -64.46 33.52
C SER A 852 23.83 -63.42 33.22
N GLY A 853 22.57 -63.71 33.55
CA GLY A 853 21.54 -62.67 33.72
C GLY A 853 20.54 -62.38 32.58
N ASP A 854 19.95 -63.41 31.94
CA ASP A 854 18.69 -63.24 31.17
C ASP A 854 17.43 -63.26 32.08
N ASP A 855 17.62 -63.33 33.41
CA ASP A 855 16.58 -63.47 34.44
C ASP A 855 15.50 -62.38 34.41
N TRP A 856 15.84 -61.16 34.01
CA TRP A 856 14.92 -60.02 34.02
C TRP A 856 13.70 -60.23 33.11
N ARG A 857 13.85 -60.97 32.01
CA ARG A 857 12.72 -61.32 31.13
C ARG A 857 11.70 -62.19 31.87
N SER A 858 12.18 -63.24 32.53
CA SER A 858 11.35 -64.15 33.34
C SER A 858 10.61 -63.45 34.49
N ALA A 859 11.15 -62.33 35.00
CA ALA A 859 10.52 -61.53 36.03
C ALA A 859 9.28 -60.76 35.52
N PHE A 860 9.22 -60.40 34.24
CA PHE A 860 8.06 -59.77 33.60
C PHE A 860 7.12 -60.78 32.91
N ASP A 861 7.67 -61.83 32.26
CA ASP A 861 6.90 -62.83 31.51
C ASP A 861 5.91 -63.62 32.38
N ALA A 862 6.22 -63.79 33.68
CA ALA A 862 5.35 -64.45 34.64
C ALA A 862 4.05 -63.66 34.91
N ALA A 863 4.10 -62.32 34.85
CA ALA A 863 2.94 -61.45 35.07
C ALA A 863 1.99 -61.36 33.86
N ALA A 864 2.47 -61.73 32.66
CA ALA A 864 1.68 -61.69 31.42
C ALA A 864 0.64 -62.81 31.32
N ASN A 865 0.69 -63.85 32.16
CA ASN A 865 -0.07 -65.08 32.02
C ASN A 865 -1.12 -65.27 33.15
N GLY A 866 -2.16 -64.43 33.12
CA GLY A 866 -3.38 -64.65 33.93
C GLY A 866 -4.17 -65.88 33.46
N PRO A 867 -4.97 -66.53 34.34
CA PRO A 867 -5.56 -67.83 34.05
C PRO A 867 -6.74 -67.76 33.07
N SER A 868 -6.50 -68.19 31.83
CA SER A 868 -7.56 -68.59 30.89
C SER A 868 -7.37 -70.05 30.46
N SER A 869 -8.36 -70.89 30.73
CA SER A 869 -8.30 -72.33 30.49
C SER A 869 -8.82 -72.69 29.10
N LEU A 870 -7.98 -73.34 28.27
CA LEU A 870 -8.24 -74.69 27.72
C LEU A 870 -7.20 -75.16 26.69
N SER A 871 -7.03 -76.49 26.64
CA SER A 871 -6.51 -77.33 25.54
C SER A 871 -5.28 -76.87 24.73
N ARG A 872 -4.19 -77.62 24.92
CA ARG A 872 -3.17 -77.92 23.90
C ARG A 872 -3.81 -78.24 22.53
N TYR A 873 -3.16 -77.84 21.45
CA TYR A 873 -2.46 -78.81 20.59
C TYR A 873 -1.24 -78.13 19.95
N GLY A 874 -0.12 -78.84 19.84
CA GLY A 874 1.11 -78.31 19.25
C GLY A 874 1.46 -79.06 17.96
N SER A 875 2.18 -78.37 17.07
CA SER A 875 2.97 -79.00 16.02
C SER A 875 4.17 -78.12 15.67
N SER A 876 5.31 -78.75 15.40
CA SER A 876 6.55 -78.11 14.96
C SER A 876 6.61 -78.02 13.43
N GLY A 877 7.17 -76.94 12.89
CA GLY A 877 7.34 -76.78 11.44
C GLY A 877 8.44 -75.78 11.09
N SER A 878 9.50 -76.24 10.41
CA SER A 878 10.71 -75.45 10.17
C SER A 878 10.67 -74.54 8.93
N SER A 879 11.17 -73.31 9.11
CA SER A 879 12.17 -72.61 8.29
C SER A 879 12.44 -73.07 6.83
N ARG A 880 12.10 -72.19 5.86
CA ARG A 880 12.78 -71.84 4.57
C ARG A 880 11.93 -70.71 3.92
N ARG A 881 12.37 -69.54 3.44
CA ARG A 881 13.62 -68.96 2.86
C ARG A 881 13.80 -69.21 1.34
N TYR A 882 13.63 -68.14 0.55
CA TYR A 882 13.82 -67.99 -0.93
C TYR A 882 12.82 -68.79 -1.82
N ASN A 883 12.33 -68.31 -2.97
CA ASN A 883 12.86 -67.34 -3.94
C ASN A 883 11.77 -66.54 -4.74
N GLU A 884 12.22 -65.53 -5.51
CA GLU A 884 11.53 -64.77 -6.59
C GLU A 884 11.75 -65.47 -7.98
N PRO A 885 11.41 -64.94 -9.20
CA PRO A 885 10.65 -63.73 -9.61
C PRO A 885 9.65 -63.98 -10.81
N THR A 886 9.27 -62.90 -11.54
CA THR A 886 8.63 -62.82 -12.91
C THR A 886 7.17 -63.30 -13.05
N GLU A 887 6.28 -62.81 -13.94
CA GLU A 887 6.16 -61.66 -14.90
C GLU A 887 4.68 -61.59 -15.41
N ASN A 888 4.11 -60.60 -16.16
CA ASN A 888 4.40 -59.21 -16.57
C ASN A 888 3.05 -58.53 -17.00
N GLY A 889 3.03 -57.25 -17.43
CA GLY A 889 1.91 -56.59 -18.14
C GLY A 889 0.95 -55.78 -17.26
N ASP A 890 1.07 -54.47 -17.00
CA ASP A 890 1.59 -53.30 -17.72
C ASP A 890 0.59 -52.61 -18.68
N THR A 891 0.06 -51.42 -18.28
CA THR A 891 0.16 -50.16 -19.06
C THR A 891 -0.56 -48.96 -18.41
N ASN A 892 0.22 -47.91 -18.08
CA ASN A 892 -0.01 -46.45 -18.25
C ASN A 892 -1.45 -45.85 -18.26
N SER A 893 -1.75 -44.67 -17.68
CA SER A 893 -0.98 -43.63 -16.96
C SER A 893 -2.00 -42.57 -16.38
N ARG A 894 -1.73 -41.32 -15.92
CA ARG A 894 -0.54 -40.42 -15.96
C ARG A 894 -0.55 -39.33 -14.85
N SER A 895 0.27 -39.51 -13.81
CA SER A 895 1.04 -38.51 -13.04
C SER A 895 0.62 -37.01 -12.92
N SER A 896 0.64 -36.48 -11.67
CA SER A 896 1.75 -35.60 -11.21
C SER A 896 1.64 -35.15 -9.73
N SER A 897 2.53 -35.64 -8.86
CA SER A 897 2.81 -35.01 -7.54
C SER A 897 4.11 -35.56 -6.91
N ALA A 898 5.20 -34.78 -6.92
CA ALA A 898 6.42 -35.12 -6.20
C ALA A 898 7.23 -33.86 -5.83
N SER A 899 7.55 -33.72 -4.54
CA SER A 899 8.47 -32.69 -4.02
C SER A 899 9.57 -33.39 -3.23
N ARG A 900 10.83 -33.21 -3.64
CA ARG A 900 12.02 -33.44 -2.82
C ARG A 900 13.09 -32.39 -3.14
N ARG A 901 13.77 -31.92 -2.09
CA ARG A 901 14.78 -30.86 -2.15
C ARG A 901 16.17 -31.43 -2.40
N THR A 902 16.99 -30.70 -3.15
CA THR A 902 18.46 -30.81 -3.16
C THR A 902 19.08 -29.72 -2.27
N PRO A 903 20.28 -29.94 -1.69
CA PRO A 903 20.96 -28.92 -0.89
C PRO A 903 21.75 -27.95 -1.77
N ASN A 904 21.46 -26.64 -1.67
CA ASN A 904 22.25 -25.61 -2.35
C ASN A 904 23.45 -25.16 -1.49
N ARG A 905 24.63 -25.03 -2.12
CA ARG A 905 25.77 -24.29 -1.57
C ARG A 905 25.52 -22.78 -1.65
N LEU A 906 26.06 -22.02 -0.70
CA LEU A 906 26.14 -20.57 -0.78
C LEU A 906 27.29 -20.13 -1.72
N PRO A 907 27.18 -18.97 -2.41
CA PRO A 907 28.25 -18.41 -3.24
C PRO A 907 29.34 -17.71 -2.40
N PRO A 908 30.57 -17.57 -2.93
CA PRO A 908 31.64 -16.82 -2.27
C PRO A 908 31.43 -15.29 -2.35
N GLY A 909 32.06 -14.56 -1.42
CA GLY A 909 32.04 -13.09 -1.37
C GLY A 909 32.99 -12.41 -2.39
N PRO A 910 32.80 -11.11 -2.66
CA PRO A 910 33.58 -10.36 -3.65
C PRO A 910 35.02 -10.02 -3.16
N PRO A 911 35.98 -9.84 -4.08
CA PRO A 911 37.38 -9.55 -3.75
C PRO A 911 37.61 -8.10 -3.32
N GLN A 912 38.64 -7.89 -2.49
CA GLN A 912 39.09 -6.55 -2.08
C GLN A 912 39.90 -5.88 -3.21
N SER A 913 39.49 -4.68 -3.62
CA SER A 913 40.24 -3.84 -4.56
C SER A 913 41.21 -2.92 -3.81
N GLY A 914 42.49 -3.30 -3.72
CA GLY A 914 43.56 -2.42 -3.26
C GLY A 914 44.31 -1.80 -4.43
N TYR A 915 44.40 -0.47 -4.50
CA TYR A 915 45.33 0.24 -5.37
C TYR A 915 45.99 1.40 -4.62
N ARG A 916 47.29 1.63 -4.92
CA ARG A 916 48.07 2.78 -4.43
C ARG A 916 48.05 3.90 -5.45
N SER A 917 47.75 5.12 -5.00
CA SER A 917 48.40 6.37 -5.41
C SER A 917 47.98 7.48 -4.44
#